data_AF-D3IJN4-F1
#
_entry.id   AF-D3IJN4-F1
#
_cell.length_a   1.000
_cell.length_b   1.000
_cell.length_c   1.000
_cell.angle_alpha   90.00
_cell.angle_beta   90.00
_cell.angle_gamma   90.00
#
_symmetry.space_group_name_H-M   'P 1'
#
loop_
_entity.id
_entity.type
_entity.pdbx_description
1 polymer ?
#
loop_
_entity_poly.entity_id
_entity_poly.type
_entity_poly.pdbx_seq_one_letter_code
_entity_poly.pdbx_strand_id
1 'polypeptide(L)'
;MIKLKNIVAMLSLLGAMACTENNIAYDEVVDVPEGVYLSGPSSEFSLPIEAGRLTASSRANMLSIRAWLKKDGHFKISYVGTDGQPVAYGKGSEMTLANNYVNTFSLSADAEGFSVPTEGLYQVVVNKQRKELTLIPMQFTMQADGALTSDGNTAVALSNVAYDKLTHIVTWSNADSTQQLLPNKYVFNMNNGVPLYLRDSDTENDTLSTVFTGMALAERTNQLTEVYQELTNQSAVKLKFPLKGQYNVQVQYNVLTGKFAARMGGKGVEVTGLANELYMGGTNFGAWNTNDVVKMAPVGAVGNGEFWRLCHLQAGKTVEWATAKDGSQAFSSLTTMQGVTLDGNGKATVNTTGLYLVYVNLDRKLIAFETPKVYAAGEALGNKELPLTSNGSRLQVETTETGNLNLFAFSDQNARDWSTMQFTIRNGKVVYPGVAVHEMPALPVAKGTTVTLNMADNTADFGGTTPESLIPEGVKQLYMTGDDFGKWDWNAPEIALFENGYAGAARWFYITYLRGGTALEFSTEKAFGKGNFAKLKTATDYNVVNDRTVVPSDGIYLIYVGLDSREIAIQPLELSGDCGGSAVQFTTNADGRTMSATLASGGRMRIYPNIPAFKKVKKFGSWKREVYVDPASKAFLYRKNGEGEPNKDYVWKAGTKITIDFVSKKATIQEP
;
A
#
# COMPACT_ATOMS: atom_id res chain seq x y z
N MET A 1 11.52 76.08 -38.78
CA MET A 1 11.86 77.51 -38.53
C MET A 1 12.30 77.65 -37.06
N ILE A 2 13.50 78.20 -36.84
CA ILE A 2 14.08 78.77 -35.59
C ILE A 2 14.40 77.73 -34.48
N LYS A 3 15.65 77.29 -34.29
CA LYS A 3 16.87 77.89 -33.65
C LYS A 3 16.86 77.98 -32.11
N LEU A 4 17.50 77.00 -31.47
CA LEU A 4 18.69 77.03 -30.59
C LEU A 4 19.03 78.31 -29.76
N LYS A 5 19.28 78.10 -28.45
CA LYS A 5 20.35 78.71 -27.59
C LYS A 5 20.62 77.77 -26.38
N ASN A 6 21.62 76.86 -26.44
CA ASN A 6 22.94 76.82 -25.74
C ASN A 6 22.93 77.28 -24.26
N ILE A 7 23.44 76.56 -23.25
CA ILE A 7 24.86 76.19 -22.91
C ILE A 7 24.80 75.07 -21.80
N VAL A 8 25.29 73.82 -21.98
CA VAL A 8 26.63 73.22 -21.74
C VAL A 8 27.19 73.22 -20.30
N ALA A 9 27.36 72.02 -19.71
CA ALA A 9 28.53 71.48 -18.95
C ALA A 9 28.05 70.38 -17.97
N MET A 10 28.68 69.23 -17.74
CA MET A 10 29.86 68.57 -18.27
C MET A 10 29.82 67.12 -17.71
N LEU A 11 30.20 66.18 -18.57
CA LEU A 11 30.37 64.76 -18.31
C LEU A 11 31.42 64.48 -17.21
N SER A 12 31.15 63.55 -16.29
CA SER A 12 32.21 62.76 -15.66
C SER A 12 31.77 61.30 -15.58
N LEU A 13 32.36 60.50 -16.48
CA LEU A 13 32.36 59.04 -16.51
C LEU A 13 32.68 58.45 -15.13
N LEU A 14 31.98 57.37 -14.75
CA LEU A 14 32.61 56.16 -14.20
C LEU A 14 31.61 54.99 -14.21
N GLY A 15 31.90 54.00 -15.05
CA GLY A 15 31.59 52.59 -14.78
C GLY A 15 30.19 52.10 -15.13
N ALA A 16 29.95 51.85 -16.43
CA ALA A 16 29.08 50.75 -16.83
C ALA A 16 29.74 49.44 -16.36
N MET A 17 29.48 49.03 -15.11
CA MET A 17 29.45 47.62 -14.78
C MET A 17 28.06 47.14 -15.18
N ALA A 18 28.00 46.32 -16.23
CA ALA A 18 26.84 45.50 -16.48
C ALA A 18 26.59 44.64 -15.24
N CYS A 19 25.80 45.14 -14.30
CA CYS A 19 25.14 44.30 -13.33
C CYS A 19 24.25 43.38 -14.15
N THR A 20 24.57 42.10 -14.18
CA THR A 20 23.61 41.07 -14.55
C THR A 20 22.39 41.28 -13.65
N GLU A 21 21.35 41.92 -14.20
CA GLU A 21 20.07 42.11 -13.54
C GLU A 21 19.58 40.73 -13.10
N ASN A 22 19.44 40.54 -11.79
CA ASN A 22 18.68 39.40 -11.27
C ASN A 22 17.27 39.54 -11.87
N ASN A 23 16.74 38.46 -12.45
CA ASN A 23 15.58 38.45 -13.35
C ASN A 23 14.21 38.80 -12.70
N ILE A 24 14.22 39.43 -11.51
CA ILE A 24 13.08 40.12 -10.92
C ILE A 24 13.13 41.57 -11.42
N ALA A 25 12.76 41.77 -12.69
CA ALA A 25 12.70 43.09 -13.28
C ALA A 25 11.74 43.99 -12.47
N TYR A 26 12.18 45.19 -12.10
CA TYR A 26 11.28 46.19 -11.53
C TYR A 26 11.53 47.56 -12.15
N ASP A 27 10.50 48.05 -12.82
CA ASP A 27 10.35 49.45 -13.19
C ASP A 27 10.32 50.31 -11.91
N GLU A 28 10.90 51.50 -12.00
CA GLU A 28 10.90 52.51 -10.94
C GLU A 28 9.45 52.92 -10.62
N VAL A 29 8.94 52.56 -9.43
CA VAL A 29 7.59 52.95 -8.98
C VAL A 29 7.68 54.34 -8.33
N VAL A 30 7.03 55.33 -8.94
CA VAL A 30 6.73 56.61 -8.28
C VAL A 30 5.50 56.36 -7.38
N ASP A 31 5.63 56.68 -6.08
CA ASP A 31 4.73 56.34 -4.97
C ASP A 31 4.70 54.85 -4.55
N VAL A 32 5.53 54.50 -3.55
CA VAL A 32 5.57 53.15 -2.96
C VAL A 32 4.29 52.93 -2.13
N PRO A 33 3.59 51.79 -2.26
CA PRO A 33 2.39 51.52 -1.45
C PRO A 33 2.67 51.53 0.07
N GLU A 34 1.62 51.75 0.87
CA GLU A 34 1.74 51.70 2.34
C GLU A 34 2.19 50.31 2.81
N GLY A 35 3.25 50.25 3.62
CA GLY A 35 3.79 48.96 4.05
C GLY A 35 5.13 49.04 4.78
N VAL A 36 5.67 47.86 5.08
CA VAL A 36 7.02 47.70 5.63
C VAL A 36 7.85 46.93 4.61
N TYR A 37 9.03 47.45 4.29
CA TYR A 37 9.85 46.98 3.17
C TYR A 37 11.28 46.68 3.59
N LEU A 38 11.85 45.62 3.04
CA LEU A 38 13.29 45.34 3.11
C LEU A 38 13.96 45.87 1.84
N SER A 39 15.01 46.68 2.00
CA SER A 39 15.77 47.21 0.85
C SER A 39 17.22 47.51 1.19
N GLY A 40 18.11 47.47 0.19
CA GLY A 40 19.51 47.86 0.27
C GLY A 40 20.44 46.93 -0.53
N PRO A 41 21.71 47.32 -0.71
CA PRO A 41 22.67 46.59 -1.56
C PRO A 41 22.99 45.17 -1.11
N SER A 42 22.76 44.84 0.17
CA SER A 42 22.91 43.47 0.67
C SER A 42 21.73 42.56 0.36
N SER A 43 20.58 43.09 -0.06
CA SER A 43 19.43 42.29 -0.47
C SER A 43 19.28 42.28 -2.00
N GLU A 44 18.25 41.57 -2.48
CA GLU A 44 17.85 41.60 -3.89
C GLU A 44 17.04 42.85 -4.26
N PHE A 45 16.66 43.66 -3.27
CA PHE A 45 15.79 44.81 -3.44
C PHE A 45 16.60 46.08 -3.16
N SER A 46 17.13 46.73 -4.19
CA SER A 46 17.94 47.95 -4.00
C SER A 46 17.14 49.12 -3.41
N LEU A 47 15.82 49.16 -3.64
CA LEU A 47 14.88 50.18 -3.19
C LEU A 47 13.61 49.54 -2.58
N PRO A 48 12.80 50.27 -1.80
CA PRO A 48 11.50 49.80 -1.33
C PRO A 48 10.53 49.56 -2.51
N ILE A 49 10.31 48.30 -2.83
CA ILE A 49 9.44 47.84 -3.93
C ILE A 49 8.49 46.76 -3.43
N GLU A 50 7.37 46.51 -4.11
CA GLU A 50 6.35 45.57 -3.65
C GLU A 50 6.89 44.14 -3.39
N ALA A 51 7.86 43.66 -4.17
CA ALA A 51 8.52 42.36 -3.90
C ALA A 51 9.36 42.34 -2.61
N GLY A 52 9.86 43.50 -2.17
CA GLY A 52 10.55 43.65 -0.90
C GLY A 52 9.62 43.89 0.28
N ARG A 53 8.29 43.90 0.07
CA ARG A 53 7.31 44.14 1.13
C ARG A 53 7.21 42.94 2.06
N LEU A 54 7.30 43.20 3.36
CA LEU A 54 7.07 42.20 4.38
C LEU A 54 5.57 41.96 4.54
N THR A 55 5.18 40.70 4.62
CA THR A 55 3.78 40.28 4.76
C THR A 55 3.51 39.74 6.16
N ALA A 56 2.32 39.99 6.69
CA ALA A 56 1.91 39.42 7.97
C ALA A 56 1.93 37.88 7.92
N SER A 57 2.42 37.27 8.99
CA SER A 57 2.37 35.81 9.18
C SER A 57 1.09 35.41 9.92
N SER A 58 1.19 34.60 10.97
CA SER A 58 0.09 34.21 11.88
C SER A 58 -0.50 35.39 12.68
N ARG A 59 0.25 36.48 12.85
CA ARG A 59 -0.13 37.65 13.65
C ARG A 59 0.06 38.95 12.87
N ALA A 60 -0.88 39.88 13.02
CA ALA A 60 -0.90 41.14 12.26
C ALA A 60 0.32 42.05 12.50
N ASN A 61 0.90 41.99 13.71
CA ASN A 61 2.09 42.77 14.08
C ASN A 61 3.40 42.12 13.63
N MET A 62 3.38 40.85 13.23
CA MET A 62 4.56 40.06 12.86
C MET A 62 4.65 39.98 11.35
N LEU A 63 5.40 40.90 10.75
CA LEU A 63 5.63 40.96 9.31
C LEU A 63 6.90 40.20 8.97
N SER A 64 6.92 39.44 7.89
CA SER A 64 8.11 38.70 7.49
C SER A 64 8.30 38.64 5.98
N ILE A 65 9.57 38.48 5.60
CA ILE A 65 9.99 38.16 4.24
C ILE A 65 11.16 37.17 4.32
N ARG A 66 11.26 36.26 3.35
CA ARG A 66 12.46 35.44 3.18
C ARG A 66 13.24 36.01 2.00
N ALA A 67 14.47 36.42 2.26
CA ALA A 67 15.30 37.10 1.28
C ALA A 67 16.73 36.56 1.30
N TRP A 68 17.36 36.49 0.12
CA TRP A 68 18.78 36.21 0.03
C TRP A 68 19.56 37.46 0.42
N LEU A 69 20.39 37.35 1.46
CA LEU A 69 21.19 38.45 1.99
C LEU A 69 22.68 38.16 1.78
N LYS A 70 23.36 39.11 1.14
CA LYS A 70 24.82 39.11 0.95
C LYS A 70 25.51 39.57 2.23
N LYS A 71 26.67 38.96 2.50
CA LYS A 71 27.55 39.40 3.60
C LYS A 71 28.04 40.84 3.39
N ASP A 72 28.36 41.19 2.15
CA ASP A 72 28.91 42.49 1.81
C ASP A 72 27.78 43.48 1.46
N GLY A 73 27.71 44.56 2.23
CA GLY A 73 26.70 45.61 2.10
C GLY A 73 25.78 45.71 3.31
N HIS A 74 24.79 46.58 3.21
CA HIS A 74 23.79 46.80 4.26
C HIS A 74 22.38 46.76 3.70
N PHE A 75 21.39 46.43 4.53
CA PHE A 75 19.97 46.62 4.23
C PHE A 75 19.30 47.44 5.32
N LYS A 76 18.13 48.00 5.02
CA LYS A 76 17.30 48.76 5.94
C LYS A 76 15.87 48.25 5.90
N ILE A 77 15.12 48.57 6.95
CA ILE A 77 13.67 48.37 7.01
C ILE A 77 13.00 49.72 6.81
N SER A 78 12.20 49.87 5.77
CA SER A 78 11.51 51.11 5.45
C SER A 78 10.03 51.01 5.78
N TYR A 79 9.50 51.99 6.51
CA TYR A 79 8.06 52.14 6.75
C TYR A 79 7.53 53.20 5.80
N VAL A 80 6.56 52.83 4.98
CA VAL A 80 5.90 53.72 4.03
C VAL A 80 4.49 54.01 4.53
N GLY A 81 4.16 55.28 4.71
CA GLY A 81 2.84 55.75 5.14
C GLY A 81 1.92 56.09 3.96
N THR A 82 0.80 56.75 4.25
CA THR A 82 -0.17 57.19 3.24
C THR A 82 0.35 58.28 2.29
N ASP A 83 1.48 58.89 2.62
CA ASP A 83 2.19 59.88 1.80
C ASP A 83 3.11 59.25 0.75
N GLY A 84 3.22 57.91 0.74
CA GLY A 84 4.06 57.17 -0.21
C GLY A 84 5.56 57.33 0.02
N GLN A 85 5.99 58.00 1.10
CA GLN A 85 7.40 58.29 1.37
C GLN A 85 8.00 57.28 2.35
N PRO A 86 9.09 56.57 1.99
CA PRO A 86 9.72 55.61 2.88
C PRO A 86 10.55 56.28 3.98
N VAL A 87 10.28 55.94 5.23
CA VAL A 87 11.14 56.25 6.38
C VAL A 87 12.02 55.04 6.70
N ALA A 88 13.33 55.18 6.50
CA ALA A 88 14.29 54.09 6.64
C ALA A 88 14.81 53.92 8.08
N TYR A 89 14.79 52.68 8.57
CA TYR A 89 15.30 52.29 9.87
C TYR A 89 16.50 51.35 9.74
N GLY A 90 17.53 51.65 10.52
CA GLY A 90 18.75 50.86 10.65
C GLY A 90 18.88 50.19 12.02
N LYS A 91 20.07 49.66 12.28
CA LYS A 91 20.44 48.88 13.46
C LYS A 91 20.46 49.76 14.72
N GLY A 92 19.55 49.46 15.65
CA GLY A 92 19.58 49.94 17.03
C GLY A 92 20.29 48.97 17.97
N SER A 93 19.86 48.93 19.23
CA SER A 93 20.43 48.05 20.25
C SER A 93 20.12 46.58 19.97
N GLU A 94 21.10 45.73 20.16
CA GLU A 94 20.90 44.27 20.16
C GLU A 94 20.11 43.85 21.39
N MET A 95 19.24 42.86 21.19
CA MET A 95 18.27 42.39 22.18
C MET A 95 18.44 40.89 22.38
N THR A 96 18.55 40.48 23.63
CA THR A 96 18.62 39.06 23.97
C THR A 96 17.23 38.44 23.96
N LEU A 97 16.97 37.54 23.02
CA LEU A 97 15.87 36.58 23.12
C LEU A 97 16.38 35.28 23.75
N ALA A 98 15.48 34.46 24.29
CA ALA A 98 15.82 33.13 24.82
C ALA A 98 16.29 32.12 23.74
N ASN A 99 16.34 32.52 22.47
CA ASN A 99 16.68 31.67 21.33
C ASN A 99 18.17 31.81 20.97
N ASN A 100 18.93 30.71 20.96
CA ASN A 100 20.39 30.72 20.72
C ASN A 100 20.81 30.87 19.24
N TYR A 101 19.88 31.12 18.30
CA TYR A 101 20.14 31.05 16.85
C TYR A 101 19.65 32.27 16.05
N VAL A 102 19.15 33.30 16.73
CA VAL A 102 18.59 34.49 16.08
C VAL A 102 19.15 35.73 16.74
N ASN A 103 19.39 36.75 15.92
CA ASN A 103 19.78 38.06 16.42
C ASN A 103 18.58 39.00 16.29
N THR A 104 18.25 39.68 17.38
CA THR A 104 17.15 40.64 17.44
C THR A 104 17.69 42.02 17.75
N PHE A 105 17.18 43.03 17.05
CA PHE A 105 17.61 44.41 17.17
C PHE A 105 16.41 45.34 17.28
N SER A 106 16.52 46.41 18.06
CA SER A 106 15.59 47.53 17.90
C SER A 106 15.87 48.28 16.60
N LEU A 107 14.83 48.87 16.01
CA LEU A 107 14.92 49.68 14.81
C LEU A 107 15.07 51.16 15.21
N SER A 108 16.08 51.82 14.67
CA SER A 108 16.32 53.26 14.87
C SER A 108 16.29 54.01 13.55
N ALA A 109 15.55 55.12 13.50
CA ALA A 109 15.47 55.96 12.31
C ALA A 109 16.87 56.51 11.96
N ASP A 110 17.18 56.54 10.66
CA ASP A 110 18.44 57.06 10.11
C ASP A 110 19.73 56.39 10.63
N ALA A 111 19.62 55.28 11.36
CA ALA A 111 20.75 54.49 11.79
C ALA A 111 21.44 53.75 10.61
N GLU A 112 22.64 53.24 10.88
CA GLU A 112 23.39 52.40 9.95
C GLU A 112 22.59 51.14 9.59
N GLY A 113 22.64 50.70 8.33
CA GLY A 113 21.91 49.51 7.90
C GLY A 113 22.47 48.22 8.52
N PHE A 114 21.67 47.16 8.45
CA PHE A 114 21.99 45.84 8.96
C PHE A 114 22.93 45.09 8.00
N SER A 115 23.89 44.35 8.55
CA SER A 115 24.72 43.39 7.84
C SER A 115 24.50 41.98 8.40
N VAL A 116 24.79 40.97 7.59
CA VAL A 116 24.69 39.55 7.99
C VAL A 116 26.06 38.90 8.07
N PRO A 117 26.28 37.97 9.01
CA PRO A 117 27.60 37.36 9.21
C PRO A 117 28.01 36.42 8.07
N THR A 118 27.02 35.81 7.41
CA THR A 118 27.20 34.87 6.30
C THR A 118 26.19 35.17 5.21
N GLU A 119 26.61 35.05 3.95
CA GLU A 119 25.67 35.12 2.82
C GLU A 119 24.75 33.90 2.84
N GLY A 120 23.46 34.10 2.57
CA GLY A 120 22.48 33.03 2.55
C GLY A 120 21.04 33.51 2.54
N LEU A 121 20.10 32.57 2.63
CA LEU A 121 18.69 32.90 2.82
C LEU A 121 18.41 33.18 4.30
N TYR A 122 17.76 34.30 4.57
CA TYR A 122 17.29 34.68 5.90
C TYR A 122 15.78 34.86 5.90
N GLN A 123 15.14 34.42 6.97
CA GLN A 123 13.81 34.90 7.31
C GLN A 123 13.97 36.16 8.17
N VAL A 124 13.54 37.28 7.60
CA VAL A 124 13.58 38.61 8.20
C VAL A 124 12.21 38.87 8.79
N VAL A 125 12.13 39.06 10.10
CA VAL A 125 10.87 39.27 10.82
C VAL A 125 10.89 40.62 11.51
N VAL A 126 9.88 41.46 11.25
CA VAL A 126 9.69 42.76 11.86
C VAL A 126 8.44 42.73 12.73
N ASN A 127 8.60 43.05 14.01
CA ASN A 127 7.49 43.43 14.86
C ASN A 127 7.16 44.91 14.59
N LYS A 128 6.03 45.15 13.91
CA LYS A 128 5.62 46.49 13.45
C LYS A 128 5.43 47.45 14.63
N GLN A 129 4.77 47.00 15.69
CA GLN A 129 4.39 47.82 16.83
C GLN A 129 5.59 48.18 17.71
N ARG A 130 6.45 47.20 17.97
CA ARG A 130 7.63 47.36 18.83
C ARG A 130 8.83 47.94 18.10
N LYS A 131 8.78 47.99 16.76
CA LYS A 131 9.90 48.37 15.90
C LYS A 131 11.14 47.52 16.21
N GLU A 132 10.96 46.21 16.16
CA GLU A 132 12.03 45.22 16.40
C GLU A 132 12.23 44.36 15.15
N LEU A 133 13.48 44.06 14.82
CA LEU A 133 13.89 43.21 13.71
C LEU A 133 14.54 41.95 14.26
N THR A 134 14.10 40.78 13.83
CA THR A 134 14.76 39.49 14.09
C THR A 134 15.28 38.90 12.78
N LEU A 135 16.55 38.53 12.77
CA LEU A 135 17.21 37.88 11.65
C LEU A 135 17.40 36.40 11.95
N ILE A 136 16.78 35.56 11.12
CA ILE A 136 16.79 34.10 11.26
C ILE A 136 17.55 33.53 10.05
N PRO A 137 18.84 33.15 10.18
CA PRO A 137 19.52 32.44 9.11
C PRO A 137 18.80 31.12 8.84
N MET A 138 18.66 30.70 7.58
CA MET A 138 18.00 29.44 7.26
C MET A 138 19.06 28.38 6.94
N GLN A 139 19.30 27.49 7.90
CA GLN A 139 20.21 26.35 7.74
C GLN A 139 19.46 25.05 7.98
N PHE A 140 19.72 24.04 7.16
CA PHE A 140 19.04 22.75 7.26
C PHE A 140 19.97 21.62 7.70
N THR A 141 19.43 20.77 8.56
CA THR A 141 20.04 19.50 8.97
C THR A 141 19.02 18.39 8.80
N MET A 142 19.43 17.30 8.15
CA MET A 142 18.68 16.05 8.16
C MET A 142 18.96 15.34 9.49
N GLN A 143 17.93 15.12 10.30
CA GLN A 143 18.04 14.51 11.63
C GLN A 143 17.26 13.21 11.67
N ALA A 144 17.91 12.12 12.09
CA ALA A 144 17.34 10.79 12.19
C ALA A 144 17.18 10.31 13.65
N ASP A 145 16.38 9.26 13.84
CA ASP A 145 16.13 8.64 15.16
C ASP A 145 17.30 7.77 15.64
N GLY A 146 18.09 7.25 14.70
CA GLY A 146 19.29 6.48 14.99
C GLY A 146 20.49 6.94 14.16
N ALA A 147 21.54 6.13 14.14
CA ALA A 147 22.71 6.38 13.31
C ALA A 147 22.31 6.53 11.83
N LEU A 148 22.66 7.69 11.26
CA LEU A 148 22.45 8.04 9.86
C LEU A 148 23.73 7.81 9.04
N THR A 149 24.89 7.76 9.70
CA THR A 149 26.22 7.53 9.09
C THR A 149 26.93 6.34 9.75
N SER A 150 27.98 5.81 9.12
CA SER A 150 28.79 4.70 9.65
C SER A 150 29.39 4.98 11.03
N ASP A 151 29.66 6.24 11.32
CA ASP A 151 30.36 6.67 12.53
C ASP A 151 29.38 6.90 13.69
N GLY A 152 28.09 6.62 13.49
CA GLY A 152 27.05 6.74 14.50
C GLY A 152 26.36 8.11 14.56
N ASN A 153 26.76 9.09 13.74
CA ASN A 153 26.10 10.40 13.74
C ASN A 153 24.65 10.27 13.32
N THR A 154 23.75 10.91 14.05
CA THR A 154 22.31 10.92 13.79
C THR A 154 21.88 12.09 12.90
N ALA A 155 22.80 12.99 12.59
CA ALA A 155 22.54 14.24 11.87
C ALA A 155 23.49 14.40 10.67
N VAL A 156 22.97 14.96 9.57
CA VAL A 156 23.72 15.35 8.39
C VAL A 156 23.38 16.80 8.03
N ALA A 157 24.37 17.68 8.07
CA ALA A 157 24.20 19.08 7.70
C ALA A 157 24.06 19.23 6.17
N LEU A 158 23.11 20.07 5.74
CA LEU A 158 22.95 20.47 4.34
C LEU A 158 23.67 21.81 4.11
N SER A 159 25.00 21.77 4.26
CA SER A 159 25.85 22.97 4.33
C SER A 159 26.15 23.63 2.99
N ASN A 160 25.94 22.94 1.86
CA ASN A 160 26.15 23.54 0.55
C ASN A 160 24.87 24.24 0.09
N VAL A 161 24.88 25.58 0.14
CA VAL A 161 23.73 26.44 -0.17
C VAL A 161 23.98 27.20 -1.46
N ALA A 162 23.04 27.10 -2.40
CA ALA A 162 23.09 27.81 -3.66
C ALA A 162 21.75 28.52 -3.93
N TYR A 163 21.82 29.67 -4.61
CA TYR A 163 20.63 30.40 -5.04
C TYR A 163 20.65 30.60 -6.55
N ASP A 164 19.70 29.94 -7.23
CA ASP A 164 19.46 30.17 -8.65
C ASP A 164 18.58 31.41 -8.82
N LYS A 165 19.20 32.49 -9.30
CA LYS A 165 18.58 33.79 -9.51
C LYS A 165 17.71 33.87 -10.77
N LEU A 166 17.73 32.85 -11.63
CA LEU A 166 16.85 32.79 -12.79
C LEU A 166 15.50 32.17 -12.40
N THR A 167 15.54 31.10 -11.61
CA THR A 167 14.34 30.37 -11.17
C THR A 167 13.85 30.79 -9.77
N HIS A 168 14.64 31.60 -9.06
CA HIS A 168 14.40 32.04 -7.68
C HIS A 168 14.26 30.88 -6.69
N ILE A 169 15.17 29.90 -6.81
CA ILE A 169 15.20 28.70 -5.98
C ILE A 169 16.48 28.68 -5.16
N VAL A 170 16.33 28.62 -3.84
CA VAL A 170 17.43 28.34 -2.91
C VAL A 170 17.48 26.84 -2.65
N THR A 171 18.66 26.24 -2.77
CA THR A 171 18.89 24.81 -2.53
C THR A 171 19.93 24.62 -1.43
N TRP A 172 19.61 23.84 -0.39
CA TRP A 172 20.56 23.31 0.59
C TRP A 172 20.84 21.86 0.26
N SER A 173 22.11 21.47 0.27
CA SER A 173 22.55 20.11 -0.07
C SER A 173 23.67 19.63 0.85
N ASN A 174 23.83 18.30 0.95
CA ASN A 174 24.94 17.71 1.67
C ASN A 174 26.29 18.07 1.01
N ALA A 175 27.33 18.21 1.82
CA ALA A 175 28.63 18.73 1.38
C ALA A 175 29.29 17.92 0.25
N ASP A 176 29.12 16.60 0.26
CA ASP A 176 29.91 15.68 -0.58
C ASP A 176 29.32 15.40 -1.97
N SER A 177 28.28 16.11 -2.40
CA SER A 177 27.42 15.82 -3.56
C SER A 177 26.69 14.47 -3.48
N THR A 178 27.31 13.42 -2.93
CA THR A 178 26.63 12.22 -2.41
C THR A 178 27.32 11.81 -1.11
N GLN A 179 26.55 11.39 -0.10
CA GLN A 179 27.07 10.91 1.18
C GLN A 179 26.51 9.53 1.47
N GLN A 180 27.31 8.67 2.11
CA GLN A 180 26.84 7.36 2.50
C GLN A 180 25.88 7.50 3.70
N LEU A 181 24.61 7.16 3.49
CA LEU A 181 23.60 7.18 4.56
C LEU A 181 23.09 5.77 4.87
N LEU A 182 22.75 5.53 6.13
CA LEU A 182 22.18 4.28 6.65
C LEU A 182 20.65 4.39 6.78
N PRO A 183 19.88 3.32 6.49
CA PRO A 183 18.41 3.35 6.54
C PRO A 183 17.88 3.91 7.85
N ASN A 184 16.99 4.91 7.79
CA ASN A 184 16.43 5.52 8.99
C ASN A 184 15.10 6.25 8.75
N LYS A 185 14.45 6.64 9.85
CA LYS A 185 13.40 7.66 9.89
C LYS A 185 14.03 9.01 10.19
N TYR A 186 13.60 10.07 9.53
CA TYR A 186 14.24 11.38 9.63
C TYR A 186 13.27 12.56 9.40
N VAL A 187 13.73 13.73 9.78
CA VAL A 187 13.10 15.04 9.54
C VAL A 187 14.14 16.02 8.99
N PHE A 188 13.68 17.11 8.39
CA PHE A 188 14.53 18.26 8.08
C PHE A 188 14.34 19.34 9.13
N ASN A 189 15.38 19.60 9.89
CA ASN A 189 15.41 20.63 10.91
C ASN A 189 16.01 21.91 10.33
N MET A 190 15.24 22.99 10.35
CA MET A 190 15.76 24.34 10.24
C MET A 190 16.38 24.74 11.58
N ASN A 191 17.62 25.23 11.59
CA ASN A 191 18.30 25.74 12.79
C ASN A 191 18.19 24.80 14.01
N ASN A 192 18.53 23.53 13.82
CA ASN A 192 18.52 22.47 14.84
C ASN A 192 17.12 22.03 15.34
N GLY A 193 16.04 22.50 14.71
CA GLY A 193 14.68 21.98 14.99
C GLY A 193 14.10 22.47 16.32
N VAL A 194 14.72 23.47 16.94
CA VAL A 194 14.20 24.13 18.14
C VAL A 194 13.14 25.14 17.71
N PRO A 195 11.91 25.10 18.25
CA PRO A 195 10.91 26.13 18.00
C PRO A 195 11.44 27.51 18.37
N LEU A 196 11.21 28.51 17.51
CA LEU A 196 11.64 29.87 17.78
C LEU A 196 10.46 30.68 18.32
N TYR A 197 10.68 31.31 19.48
CA TYR A 197 9.69 32.17 20.12
C TYR A 197 10.02 33.64 19.81
N LEU A 198 9.18 34.28 19.00
CA LEU A 198 9.33 35.68 18.60
C LEU A 198 8.38 36.53 19.44
N ARG A 199 8.88 37.58 20.07
CA ARG A 199 8.05 38.44 20.92
C ARG A 199 7.09 39.27 20.08
N ASP A 200 5.80 39.07 20.29
CA ASP A 200 4.74 39.87 19.64
C ASP A 200 4.34 41.06 20.52
N SER A 201 4.14 40.80 21.82
CA SER A 201 3.82 41.82 22.83
C SER A 201 4.60 41.58 24.13
N ASP A 202 4.34 42.34 25.19
CA ASP A 202 4.98 42.10 26.49
C ASP A 202 4.57 40.76 27.13
N THR A 203 3.43 40.17 26.71
CA THR A 203 2.86 38.95 27.29
C THR A 203 2.70 37.80 26.31
N GLU A 204 2.92 38.02 25.01
CA GLU A 204 2.67 37.01 23.98
C GLU A 204 3.86 36.81 23.03
N ASN A 205 4.07 35.55 22.65
CA ASN A 205 5.06 35.16 21.64
C ASN A 205 4.36 34.50 20.44
N ASP A 206 4.85 34.81 19.24
CA ASP A 206 4.60 34.03 18.04
C ASP A 206 5.59 32.84 17.97
N THR A 207 5.13 31.69 17.50
CA THR A 207 5.94 30.46 17.48
C THR A 207 6.18 30.02 16.05
N LEU A 208 7.45 29.96 15.66
CA LEU A 208 7.85 29.46 14.34
C LEU A 208 8.28 28.00 14.43
N SER A 209 7.55 27.11 13.73
CA SER A 209 7.94 25.71 13.58
C SER A 209 9.16 25.58 12.69
N THR A 210 10.12 24.78 13.14
CA THR A 210 11.44 24.61 12.50
C THR A 210 11.70 23.16 12.07
N VAL A 211 10.69 22.30 12.14
CA VAL A 211 10.78 20.89 11.74
C VAL A 211 9.91 20.65 10.51
N PHE A 212 10.48 20.05 9.48
CA PHE A 212 9.81 19.76 8.22
C PHE A 212 9.83 18.26 7.90
N THR A 213 8.70 17.77 7.40
CA THR A 213 8.47 16.38 6.97
C THR A 213 7.76 16.38 5.61
N GLY A 214 7.44 15.20 5.07
CA GLY A 214 6.62 15.10 3.86
C GLY A 214 5.11 15.11 4.14
N MET A 215 4.33 15.22 3.07
CA MET A 215 2.87 15.39 3.12
C MET A 215 2.08 14.10 3.41
N ALA A 216 2.72 12.94 3.44
CA ALA A 216 2.01 11.67 3.57
C ALA A 216 1.42 11.49 4.98
N LEU A 217 0.22 10.93 5.04
CA LEU A 217 -0.52 10.70 6.29
C LEU A 217 0.00 9.50 7.10
N ALA A 218 0.86 8.67 6.50
CA ALA A 218 1.41 7.48 7.13
C ALA A 218 2.92 7.36 6.88
N GLU A 219 3.66 6.92 7.89
CA GLU A 219 5.14 6.82 7.82
C GLU A 219 5.61 5.93 6.67
N ARG A 220 4.87 4.86 6.36
CA ARG A 220 5.23 3.89 5.31
C ARG A 220 5.18 4.47 3.89
N THR A 221 4.42 5.54 3.68
CA THR A 221 4.29 6.23 2.39
C THR A 221 5.02 7.57 2.36
N ASN A 222 5.58 8.02 3.49
CA ASN A 222 6.32 9.28 3.59
C ASN A 222 7.80 9.08 3.20
N GLN A 223 8.06 8.86 1.91
CA GLN A 223 9.40 8.58 1.39
C GLN A 223 9.74 9.50 0.21
N LEU A 224 10.90 10.15 0.30
CA LEU A 224 11.43 10.95 -0.81
C LEU A 224 12.02 10.07 -1.91
N THR A 225 12.00 10.60 -3.13
CA THR A 225 12.62 10.03 -4.33
C THR A 225 13.60 11.03 -4.93
N GLU A 226 14.15 10.74 -6.11
CA GLU A 226 14.99 11.69 -6.86
C GLU A 226 14.24 12.93 -7.38
N VAL A 227 12.91 12.91 -7.30
CA VAL A 227 12.02 14.02 -7.68
C VAL A 227 11.69 14.86 -6.45
N TYR A 228 11.63 16.18 -6.60
CA TYR A 228 11.22 17.08 -5.55
C TYR A 228 9.77 16.85 -5.13
N GLN A 229 9.57 16.70 -3.82
CA GLN A 229 8.27 16.55 -3.18
C GLN A 229 8.08 17.65 -2.15
N GLU A 230 6.86 18.18 -2.03
CA GLU A 230 6.55 19.26 -1.10
C GLU A 230 6.76 18.82 0.36
N LEU A 231 7.33 19.72 1.17
CA LEU A 231 7.50 19.55 2.61
C LEU A 231 6.44 20.34 3.39
N THR A 232 6.12 19.87 4.59
CA THR A 232 5.24 20.54 5.54
C THR A 232 5.85 20.59 6.93
N ASN A 233 5.54 21.65 7.68
CA ASN A 233 5.87 21.80 9.09
C ASN A 233 4.66 21.56 10.02
N GLN A 234 3.57 20.97 9.47
CA GLN A 234 2.32 20.68 10.17
C GLN A 234 2.13 19.17 10.45
N SER A 235 3.02 18.32 9.93
CA SER A 235 2.95 16.86 10.08
C SER A 235 4.02 16.34 11.02
N ALA A 236 3.62 15.49 11.98
CA ALA A 236 4.54 14.74 12.84
C ALA A 236 5.02 13.43 12.20
N VAL A 237 4.53 13.07 11.01
CA VAL A 237 4.87 11.83 10.32
C VAL A 237 6.26 11.97 9.71
N LYS A 238 7.25 11.25 10.24
CA LYS A 238 8.64 11.32 9.77
C LYS A 238 8.79 10.77 8.35
N LEU A 239 9.77 11.29 7.64
CA LEU A 239 10.22 10.72 6.38
C LEU A 239 11.03 9.46 6.65
N LYS A 240 11.12 8.58 5.66
CA LYS A 240 11.84 7.30 5.76
C LYS A 240 12.63 7.02 4.50
N PHE A 241 13.77 6.34 4.62
CA PHE A 241 14.44 5.75 3.47
C PHE A 241 14.96 4.34 3.73
N PRO A 242 14.90 3.46 2.72
CA PRO A 242 14.93 2.03 2.94
C PRO A 242 16.30 1.39 3.00
N LEU A 243 17.29 1.98 2.35
CA LEU A 243 18.50 1.28 1.97
C LEU A 243 19.73 2.09 2.30
N LYS A 244 20.82 1.39 2.59
CA LYS A 244 22.14 1.99 2.67
C LYS A 244 22.54 2.41 1.26
N GLY A 245 23.09 3.60 1.09
CA GLY A 245 23.43 4.07 -0.24
C GLY A 245 24.20 5.38 -0.23
N GLN A 246 24.65 5.78 -1.41
CA GLN A 246 25.19 7.12 -1.64
C GLN A 246 24.05 8.04 -2.06
N TYR A 247 23.75 9.02 -1.23
CA TYR A 247 22.59 9.89 -1.40
C TYR A 247 22.98 11.36 -1.56
N ASN A 248 22.34 12.02 -2.52
CA ASN A 248 22.32 13.47 -2.67
C ASN A 248 21.01 13.97 -2.04
N VAL A 249 21.09 14.57 -0.86
CA VAL A 249 19.92 15.07 -0.13
C VAL A 249 19.82 16.56 -0.38
N GLN A 250 18.65 17.02 -0.82
CA GLN A 250 18.44 18.43 -1.13
C GLN A 250 17.10 18.92 -0.58
N VAL A 251 17.15 20.08 0.06
CA VAL A 251 15.97 20.89 0.41
C VAL A 251 15.98 22.12 -0.49
N GLN A 252 14.82 22.48 -1.03
CA GLN A 252 14.62 23.66 -1.84
C GLN A 252 13.57 24.57 -1.23
N TYR A 253 13.80 25.87 -1.37
CA TYR A 253 12.83 26.91 -1.12
C TYR A 253 12.61 27.71 -2.40
N ASN A 254 11.37 27.76 -2.86
CA ASN A 254 11.00 28.60 -3.99
C ASN A 254 10.52 29.96 -3.46
N VAL A 255 11.29 31.02 -3.75
CA VAL A 255 11.06 32.37 -3.23
C VAL A 255 9.73 32.95 -3.75
N LEU A 256 9.34 32.61 -4.99
CA LEU A 256 8.12 33.12 -5.62
C LEU A 256 6.84 32.51 -5.04
N THR A 257 6.89 31.26 -4.60
CA THR A 257 5.71 30.53 -4.10
C THR A 257 5.70 30.38 -2.58
N GLY A 258 6.82 30.60 -1.92
CA GLY A 258 6.96 30.43 -0.47
C GLY A 258 6.98 28.97 0.01
N LYS A 259 7.14 28.01 -0.90
CA LYS A 259 7.06 26.57 -0.60
C LYS A 259 8.42 25.91 -0.43
N PHE A 260 8.46 24.93 0.48
CA PHE A 260 9.57 24.00 0.64
C PHE A 260 9.30 22.72 -0.13
N ALA A 261 10.35 22.19 -0.75
CA ALA A 261 10.35 20.84 -1.31
C ALA A 261 11.68 20.16 -0.98
N ALA A 262 11.71 18.83 -1.00
CA ALA A 262 12.96 18.09 -0.87
C ALA A 262 12.99 16.89 -1.80
N ARG A 263 14.20 16.42 -2.06
CA ARG A 263 14.46 15.18 -2.77
C ARG A 263 15.63 14.44 -2.15
N MET A 264 15.69 13.17 -2.48
CA MET A 264 16.80 12.28 -2.15
C MET A 264 17.22 11.56 -3.42
N GLY A 265 18.17 12.16 -4.12
CA GLY A 265 18.81 11.58 -5.30
C GLY A 265 19.85 10.53 -4.91
N GLY A 266 20.25 9.71 -5.88
CA GLY A 266 21.11 8.54 -5.66
C GLY A 266 20.29 7.26 -5.50
N LYS A 267 20.98 6.13 -5.30
CA LYS A 267 20.34 4.81 -5.22
C LYS A 267 20.86 4.04 -4.01
N GLY A 268 19.92 3.52 -3.24
CA GLY A 268 20.21 2.53 -2.21
C GLY A 268 20.66 1.21 -2.81
N VAL A 269 21.57 0.52 -2.13
CA VAL A 269 22.08 -0.77 -2.55
C VAL A 269 21.50 -1.83 -1.62
N GLU A 270 20.83 -2.82 -2.19
CA GLU A 270 20.40 -4.01 -1.45
C GLU A 270 21.62 -4.79 -0.98
N VAL A 271 21.59 -5.23 0.27
CA VAL A 271 22.58 -6.16 0.80
C VAL A 271 22.42 -7.50 0.08
N THR A 272 23.52 -8.16 -0.25
CA THR A 272 23.53 -9.48 -0.90
C THR A 272 24.52 -10.40 -0.21
N GLY A 273 24.36 -11.72 -0.41
CA GLY A 273 25.26 -12.74 0.14
C GLY A 273 24.93 -13.17 1.57
N LEU A 274 23.80 -12.71 2.13
CA LEU A 274 23.27 -13.20 3.40
C LEU A 274 22.31 -14.38 3.17
N ALA A 275 21.84 -14.97 4.27
CA ALA A 275 20.94 -16.11 4.21
C ALA A 275 19.66 -15.79 3.42
N ASN A 276 19.19 -16.77 2.64
CA ASN A 276 17.94 -16.68 1.87
C ASN A 276 16.71 -17.11 2.69
N GLU A 277 16.94 -17.88 3.75
CA GLU A 277 15.90 -18.46 4.58
C GLU A 277 16.26 -18.27 6.05
N LEU A 278 15.21 -18.09 6.87
CA LEU A 278 15.33 -18.04 8.31
C LEU A 278 14.11 -18.74 8.91
N TYR A 279 14.37 -19.55 9.92
CA TYR A 279 13.39 -20.37 10.62
C TYR A 279 13.39 -20.00 12.10
N MET A 280 12.21 -19.99 12.70
CA MET A 280 12.01 -19.85 14.14
C MET A 280 11.64 -21.20 14.76
N GLY A 281 12.39 -21.58 15.79
CA GLY A 281 12.18 -22.75 16.62
C GLY A 281 12.22 -22.37 18.11
N GLY A 282 12.32 -23.37 18.97
CA GLY A 282 12.28 -23.19 20.42
C GLY A 282 10.95 -23.63 21.03
N THR A 283 10.81 -23.49 22.34
CA THR A 283 9.66 -24.04 23.09
C THR A 283 8.33 -23.32 22.84
N ASN A 284 8.33 -22.16 22.16
CA ASN A 284 7.12 -21.52 21.63
C ASN A 284 6.55 -22.21 20.38
N PHE A 285 7.34 -23.05 19.71
CA PHE A 285 6.99 -23.65 18.43
C PHE A 285 7.03 -25.17 18.55
N GLY A 286 8.20 -25.77 18.36
CA GLY A 286 8.41 -27.19 18.47
C GLY A 286 9.88 -27.56 18.31
N ALA A 287 10.16 -28.85 18.35
CA ALA A 287 11.50 -29.35 18.06
C ALA A 287 11.91 -29.00 16.63
N TRP A 288 13.21 -28.81 16.41
CA TRP A 288 13.73 -28.58 15.06
C TRP A 288 13.37 -29.73 14.11
N ASN A 289 13.27 -29.42 12.82
CA ASN A 289 12.85 -30.34 11.76
C ASN A 289 11.40 -30.88 11.86
N THR A 290 10.53 -30.33 12.72
CA THR A 290 9.07 -30.63 12.71
C THR A 290 8.28 -29.69 11.82
N ASN A 291 6.95 -29.89 11.74
CA ASN A 291 6.03 -28.99 11.04
C ASN A 291 5.71 -27.73 11.86
N ASP A 292 6.09 -27.68 13.14
CA ASP A 292 5.82 -26.55 14.03
C ASP A 292 6.87 -25.45 13.89
N VAL A 293 8.06 -25.76 13.35
CA VAL A 293 9.09 -24.78 13.01
C VAL A 293 8.56 -23.80 11.97
N VAL A 294 8.63 -22.51 12.28
CA VAL A 294 8.03 -21.45 11.47
C VAL A 294 9.07 -20.86 10.52
N LYS A 295 8.83 -20.94 9.21
CA LYS A 295 9.61 -20.19 8.23
C LYS A 295 9.22 -18.70 8.27
N MET A 296 10.21 -17.83 8.41
CA MET A 296 10.02 -16.38 8.29
C MET A 296 10.02 -15.95 6.82
N ALA A 297 9.28 -14.91 6.51
CA ALA A 297 9.19 -14.38 5.15
C ALA A 297 10.32 -13.38 4.90
N PRO A 298 11.09 -13.51 3.80
CA PRO A 298 12.09 -12.51 3.44
C PRO A 298 11.42 -11.17 3.08
N VAL A 299 12.10 -10.06 3.37
CA VAL A 299 11.64 -8.69 3.10
C VAL A 299 12.41 -8.12 1.92
N GLY A 300 11.73 -7.80 0.83
CA GLY A 300 12.31 -7.09 -0.32
C GLY A 300 13.00 -8.02 -1.32
N ALA A 301 14.24 -8.41 -1.04
CA ALA A 301 15.09 -9.16 -1.97
C ALA A 301 15.61 -10.46 -1.35
N VAL A 302 15.83 -11.48 -2.19
CA VAL A 302 16.43 -12.74 -1.74
C VAL A 302 17.90 -12.52 -1.39
N GLY A 303 18.33 -13.08 -0.26
CA GLY A 303 19.74 -13.05 0.16
C GLY A 303 20.20 -11.75 0.78
N ASN A 304 19.27 -10.88 1.16
CA ASN A 304 19.57 -9.65 1.92
C ASN A 304 19.55 -9.83 3.44
N GLY A 305 19.18 -11.03 3.93
CA GLY A 305 19.19 -11.34 5.35
C GLY A 305 18.13 -10.64 6.19
N GLU A 306 17.02 -10.18 5.59
CA GLU A 306 15.94 -9.53 6.31
C GLU A 306 14.64 -10.33 6.25
N PHE A 307 14.04 -10.56 7.41
CA PHE A 307 12.92 -11.49 7.58
C PHE A 307 11.88 -10.97 8.55
N TRP A 308 10.62 -11.37 8.34
CA TRP A 308 9.52 -11.03 9.23
C TRP A 308 8.50 -12.16 9.39
N ARG A 309 7.74 -12.11 10.49
CA ARG A 309 6.60 -13.00 10.73
C ARG A 309 5.67 -12.41 11.79
N LEU A 310 4.36 -12.64 11.67
CA LEU A 310 3.42 -12.47 12.77
C LEU A 310 3.29 -13.79 13.55
N CYS A 311 3.44 -13.73 14.88
CA CYS A 311 3.40 -14.90 15.74
C CYS A 311 2.66 -14.60 17.04
N HIS A 312 1.85 -15.55 17.51
CA HIS A 312 1.37 -15.54 18.88
C HIS A 312 2.37 -16.27 19.77
N LEU A 313 2.92 -15.59 20.76
CA LEU A 313 3.98 -16.11 21.63
C LEU A 313 3.50 -16.19 23.07
N GLN A 314 3.96 -17.20 23.80
CA GLN A 314 3.70 -17.40 25.21
C GLN A 314 4.86 -16.86 26.06
N ALA A 315 4.51 -16.18 27.16
CA ALA A 315 5.49 -15.65 28.10
C ALA A 315 6.39 -16.76 28.69
N GLY A 316 7.68 -16.48 28.80
CA GLY A 316 8.68 -17.41 29.36
C GLY A 316 9.01 -18.63 28.47
N LYS A 317 8.38 -18.77 27.31
CA LYS A 317 8.77 -19.76 26.30
C LYS A 317 9.86 -19.20 25.39
N THR A 318 10.77 -20.06 24.96
CA THR A 318 11.96 -19.71 24.19
C THR A 318 11.66 -19.61 22.69
N VAL A 319 12.37 -18.67 22.04
CA VAL A 319 12.44 -18.49 20.59
C VAL A 319 13.91 -18.53 20.19
N GLU A 320 14.20 -19.24 19.11
CA GLU A 320 15.53 -19.36 18.51
C GLU A 320 15.41 -19.27 16.99
N TRP A 321 16.49 -18.88 16.32
CA TRP A 321 16.54 -18.71 14.88
C TRP A 321 17.64 -19.56 14.27
N ALA A 322 17.39 -20.11 13.09
CA ALA A 322 18.39 -20.83 12.30
C ALA A 322 18.17 -20.57 10.81
N THR A 323 19.25 -20.59 10.03
CA THR A 323 19.18 -20.44 8.57
C THR A 323 18.79 -21.74 7.85
N ALA A 324 18.59 -22.82 8.60
CA ALA A 324 18.11 -24.10 8.13
C ALA A 324 17.04 -24.67 9.08
N LYS A 325 16.07 -25.40 8.51
CA LYS A 325 14.91 -25.95 9.25
C LYS A 325 15.31 -26.96 10.33
N ASP A 326 16.48 -27.57 10.21
CA ASP A 326 17.02 -28.54 11.17
C ASP A 326 17.62 -27.90 12.42
N GLY A 327 17.68 -26.57 12.51
CA GLY A 327 18.24 -25.86 13.66
C GLY A 327 19.76 -25.81 13.67
N SER A 328 20.43 -26.20 12.57
CA SER A 328 21.88 -26.05 12.47
C SER A 328 22.28 -24.58 12.63
N GLN A 329 23.29 -24.35 13.48
CA GLN A 329 23.77 -23.01 13.85
C GLN A 329 22.68 -22.11 14.45
N ALA A 330 21.73 -22.69 15.20
CA ALA A 330 20.72 -21.92 15.89
C ALA A 330 21.33 -20.87 16.82
N PHE A 331 20.77 -19.67 16.80
CA PHE A 331 21.14 -18.55 17.64
C PHE A 331 19.91 -17.98 18.36
N SER A 332 20.13 -17.32 19.49
CA SER A 332 19.05 -16.76 20.32
C SER A 332 19.17 -15.24 20.50
N SER A 333 20.23 -14.63 19.99
CA SER A 333 20.46 -13.20 20.09
C SER A 333 21.29 -12.68 18.93
N LEU A 334 21.13 -11.38 18.67
CA LEU A 334 22.05 -10.58 17.86
C LEU A 334 22.49 -9.37 18.71
N THR A 335 23.33 -8.50 18.13
CA THR A 335 23.87 -7.33 18.83
C THR A 335 22.79 -6.40 19.36
N THR A 336 21.72 -6.20 18.58
CA THR A 336 20.59 -5.35 18.97
C THR A 336 19.35 -6.22 19.18
N MET A 337 18.78 -6.15 20.38
CA MET A 337 17.56 -6.86 20.76
C MET A 337 16.52 -5.82 21.22
N GLN A 338 15.34 -5.82 20.62
CA GLN A 338 14.27 -4.86 20.93
C GLN A 338 12.95 -5.60 21.23
N GLY A 339 12.28 -5.24 22.32
CA GLY A 339 11.00 -5.85 22.70
C GLY A 339 11.07 -7.32 23.14
N VAL A 340 12.28 -7.85 23.35
CA VAL A 340 12.57 -9.26 23.67
C VAL A 340 13.61 -9.32 24.79
N THR A 341 13.50 -10.31 25.66
CA THR A 341 14.41 -10.53 26.79
C THR A 341 15.18 -11.84 26.62
N LEU A 342 16.32 -11.97 27.28
CA LEU A 342 17.06 -13.23 27.36
C LEU A 342 16.78 -13.89 28.71
N ASP A 343 16.52 -15.20 28.71
CA ASP A 343 16.39 -15.98 29.94
C ASP A 343 17.76 -16.23 30.61
N GLY A 344 17.76 -16.94 31.73
CA GLY A 344 18.98 -17.28 32.47
C GLY A 344 20.00 -18.13 31.70
N ASN A 345 19.61 -18.72 30.57
CA ASN A 345 20.46 -19.48 29.66
C ASN A 345 20.81 -18.72 28.38
N GLY A 346 20.46 -17.43 28.29
CA GLY A 346 20.70 -16.59 27.12
C GLY A 346 19.76 -16.86 25.94
N LYS A 347 18.61 -17.52 26.16
CA LYS A 347 17.60 -17.79 25.12
C LYS A 347 16.58 -16.65 25.04
N ALA A 348 16.17 -16.26 23.82
CA ALA A 348 15.18 -15.20 23.66
C ALA A 348 13.81 -15.65 24.16
N THR A 349 13.14 -14.79 24.92
CA THR A 349 11.80 -14.98 25.47
C THR A 349 11.02 -13.67 25.45
N VAL A 350 9.70 -13.76 25.61
CA VAL A 350 8.82 -12.60 25.82
C VAL A 350 8.28 -12.59 27.25
N ASN A 351 8.04 -11.40 27.79
CA ASN A 351 7.50 -11.23 29.14
C ASN A 351 5.96 -11.35 29.17
N THR A 352 5.31 -11.13 28.04
CA THR A 352 3.85 -11.11 27.93
C THR A 352 3.40 -12.08 26.84
N THR A 353 2.37 -12.88 27.13
CA THR A 353 1.73 -13.70 26.10
C THR A 353 0.92 -12.79 25.18
N GLY A 354 1.09 -12.93 23.87
CA GLY A 354 0.33 -12.12 22.92
C GLY A 354 0.81 -12.24 21.48
N LEU A 355 0.23 -11.41 20.62
CA LEU A 355 0.62 -11.32 19.22
C LEU A 355 1.80 -10.37 19.05
N TYR A 356 2.82 -10.82 18.31
CA TYR A 356 4.03 -10.08 18.00
C TYR A 356 4.28 -10.07 16.49
N LEU A 357 4.79 -8.95 16.00
CA LEU A 357 5.52 -8.90 14.75
C LEU A 357 6.99 -9.10 15.08
N VAL A 358 7.54 -10.24 14.65
CA VAL A 358 8.97 -10.55 14.80
C VAL A 358 9.68 -10.12 13.52
N TYR A 359 10.67 -9.25 13.66
CA TYR A 359 11.51 -8.75 12.58
C TYR A 359 12.98 -9.08 12.86
N VAL A 360 13.68 -9.66 11.89
CA VAL A 360 15.09 -10.01 12.00
C VAL A 360 15.85 -9.41 10.82
N ASN A 361 16.95 -8.74 11.11
CA ASN A 361 17.89 -8.22 10.11
C ASN A 361 19.30 -8.69 10.47
N LEU A 362 19.85 -9.58 9.64
CA LEU A 362 21.16 -10.19 9.86
C LEU A 362 22.32 -9.22 9.57
N ASP A 363 22.15 -8.29 8.63
CA ASP A 363 23.17 -7.27 8.30
C ASP A 363 23.36 -6.29 9.47
N ARG A 364 22.25 -5.75 9.98
CA ARG A 364 22.20 -4.81 11.12
C ARG A 364 22.36 -5.52 12.47
N LYS A 365 22.44 -6.86 12.49
CA LYS A 365 22.49 -7.67 13.71
C LYS A 365 21.37 -7.30 14.69
N LEU A 366 20.13 -7.29 14.19
CA LEU A 366 18.94 -6.82 14.91
C LEU A 366 17.86 -7.91 14.98
N ILE A 367 17.30 -8.09 16.17
CA ILE A 367 16.04 -8.79 16.40
C ILE A 367 15.07 -7.83 17.09
N ALA A 368 13.88 -7.66 16.54
CA ALA A 368 12.83 -6.80 17.08
C ALA A 368 11.50 -7.54 17.21
N PHE A 369 10.86 -7.38 18.37
CA PHE A 369 9.53 -7.88 18.68
C PHE A 369 8.63 -6.67 18.89
N GLU A 370 7.77 -6.41 17.92
CA GLU A 370 6.92 -5.22 17.88
C GLU A 370 5.46 -5.58 18.15
N THR A 371 4.71 -4.64 18.71
CA THR A 371 3.25 -4.70 18.68
C THR A 371 2.79 -4.70 17.21
N PRO A 372 2.03 -5.71 16.76
CA PRO A 372 1.62 -5.83 15.37
C PRO A 372 0.83 -4.62 14.88
N LYS A 373 1.32 -3.99 13.82
CA LYS A 373 0.56 -3.00 13.03
C LYS A 373 0.16 -3.68 11.73
N VAL A 374 -1.09 -4.14 11.65
CA VAL A 374 -1.60 -4.91 10.52
C VAL A 374 -2.78 -4.18 9.90
N TYR A 375 -2.81 -4.11 8.58
CA TYR A 375 -3.77 -3.34 7.82
C TYR A 375 -4.37 -4.17 6.69
N ALA A 376 -5.59 -3.79 6.32
CA ALA A 376 -6.29 -4.25 5.15
C ALA A 376 -6.57 -3.07 4.23
N ALA A 377 -6.52 -3.30 2.91
CA ALA A 377 -6.86 -2.31 1.89
C ALA A 377 -7.51 -2.97 0.67
N GLY A 378 -7.96 -2.16 -0.29
CA GLY A 378 -8.46 -2.62 -1.58
C GLY A 378 -9.96 -2.41 -1.77
N GLU A 379 -10.48 -2.95 -2.88
CA GLU A 379 -11.86 -2.76 -3.32
C GLU A 379 -12.87 -3.27 -2.29
N ALA A 380 -12.54 -4.35 -1.56
CA ALA A 380 -13.38 -4.91 -0.49
C ALA A 380 -13.68 -3.91 0.65
N LEU A 381 -12.86 -2.87 0.78
CA LEU A 381 -13.00 -1.80 1.77
C LEU A 381 -13.37 -0.45 1.13
N GLY A 382 -13.87 -0.46 -0.11
CA GLY A 382 -14.15 0.77 -0.87
C GLY A 382 -12.88 1.59 -1.13
N ASN A 383 -11.76 0.92 -1.40
CA ASN A 383 -10.43 1.52 -1.62
C ASN A 383 -9.88 2.31 -0.42
N LYS A 384 -10.38 2.02 0.79
CA LYS A 384 -9.83 2.53 2.04
C LYS A 384 -8.79 1.57 2.60
N GLU A 385 -7.90 2.12 3.43
CA GLU A 385 -7.04 1.33 4.30
C GLU A 385 -7.59 1.37 5.72
N LEU A 386 -7.72 0.20 6.36
CA LEU A 386 -8.19 0.07 7.73
C LEU A 386 -7.23 -0.80 8.55
N PRO A 387 -6.94 -0.45 9.81
CA PRO A 387 -6.23 -1.35 10.72
C PRO A 387 -7.10 -2.57 11.03
N LEU A 388 -6.48 -3.74 11.20
CA LEU A 388 -7.17 -4.91 11.72
C LEU A 388 -7.33 -4.78 13.24
N THR A 389 -8.53 -5.07 13.74
CA THR A 389 -8.81 -5.11 15.17
C THR A 389 -8.21 -6.37 15.79
N SER A 390 -7.45 -6.21 16.87
CA SER A 390 -6.86 -7.33 17.61
C SER A 390 -7.76 -7.80 18.75
N ASN A 391 -7.91 -9.11 18.90
CA ASN A 391 -8.54 -9.77 20.05
C ASN A 391 -7.75 -11.04 20.41
N GLY A 392 -6.79 -10.90 21.34
CA GLY A 392 -5.88 -11.98 21.73
C GLY A 392 -4.99 -12.42 20.57
N SER A 393 -5.14 -13.67 20.12
CA SER A 393 -4.42 -14.22 18.96
C SER A 393 -5.06 -13.89 17.61
N ARG A 394 -6.22 -13.20 17.60
CA ARG A 394 -7.02 -12.98 16.40
C ARG A 394 -6.90 -11.54 15.89
N LEU A 395 -6.84 -11.39 14.58
CA LEU A 395 -6.94 -10.12 13.86
C LEU A 395 -8.18 -10.13 12.97
N GLN A 396 -8.92 -9.03 12.91
CA GLN A 396 -10.20 -8.97 12.20
C GLN A 396 -10.41 -7.69 11.41
N VAL A 397 -11.10 -7.79 10.28
CA VAL A 397 -11.64 -6.67 9.51
C VAL A 397 -12.98 -7.07 8.88
N GLU A 398 -13.94 -6.15 8.84
CA GLU A 398 -15.20 -6.35 8.12
C GLU A 398 -15.16 -5.62 6.78
N THR A 399 -15.53 -6.32 5.70
CA THR A 399 -15.58 -5.74 4.36
C THR A 399 -16.82 -4.87 4.18
N THR A 400 -16.67 -3.74 3.49
CA THR A 400 -17.79 -2.82 3.21
C THR A 400 -18.34 -2.96 1.80
N GLU A 401 -17.56 -3.56 0.88
CA GLU A 401 -17.93 -3.84 -0.50
C GLU A 401 -17.45 -5.24 -0.92
N THR A 402 -17.98 -5.76 -2.04
CA THR A 402 -17.43 -6.98 -2.67
C THR A 402 -16.25 -6.58 -3.55
N GLY A 403 -15.09 -7.19 -3.36
CA GLY A 403 -13.90 -6.91 -4.19
C GLY A 403 -12.63 -7.52 -3.63
N ASN A 404 -11.48 -7.17 -4.21
CA ASN A 404 -10.18 -7.69 -3.76
C ASN A 404 -9.75 -7.07 -2.42
N LEU A 405 -9.29 -7.93 -1.50
CA LEU A 405 -8.74 -7.58 -0.19
C LEU A 405 -7.22 -7.77 -0.19
N ASN A 406 -6.47 -6.74 0.18
CA ASN A 406 -5.02 -6.79 0.35
C ASN A 406 -4.68 -6.71 1.83
N LEU A 407 -3.83 -7.60 2.32
CA LEU A 407 -3.40 -7.66 3.72
C LEU A 407 -1.90 -7.41 3.83
N PHE A 408 -1.49 -6.59 4.79
CA PHE A 408 -0.08 -6.30 5.01
C PHE A 408 0.21 -5.92 6.46
N ALA A 409 1.44 -6.18 6.88
CA ALA A 409 1.95 -5.73 8.16
C ALA A 409 2.94 -4.57 7.96
N PHE A 410 3.16 -3.82 9.02
CA PHE A 410 4.14 -2.76 9.07
C PHE A 410 5.05 -2.95 10.29
N SER A 411 6.36 -2.88 10.06
CA SER A 411 7.39 -2.86 11.09
C SER A 411 8.09 -1.50 11.08
N ASP A 412 8.40 -0.99 12.27
CA ASP A 412 9.24 0.21 12.42
C ASP A 412 10.69 -0.04 11.97
N GLN A 413 11.12 -1.31 11.91
CA GLN A 413 12.43 -1.74 11.43
C GLN A 413 12.48 -2.03 9.93
N ASN A 414 11.33 -2.35 9.31
CA ASN A 414 11.30 -2.54 7.87
C ASN A 414 11.58 -1.21 7.21
N ALA A 415 12.70 -1.12 6.52
CA ALA A 415 13.09 0.09 5.83
C ALA A 415 12.47 0.16 4.43
N ARG A 416 12.16 -0.98 3.77
CA ARG A 416 11.70 -1.12 2.37
C ARG A 416 10.25 -0.71 2.13
N ASP A 417 9.85 -0.83 0.86
CA ASP A 417 8.47 -0.68 0.41
C ASP A 417 7.55 -1.57 1.24
N TRP A 418 6.43 -1.00 1.70
CA TRP A 418 5.49 -1.68 2.57
C TRP A 418 4.90 -2.96 1.95
N SER A 419 4.83 -3.03 0.61
CA SER A 419 4.34 -4.21 -0.11
C SER A 419 5.19 -5.45 0.16
N THR A 420 6.46 -5.28 0.55
CA THR A 420 7.35 -6.40 0.93
C THR A 420 6.93 -7.15 2.20
N MET A 421 5.97 -6.60 2.94
CA MET A 421 5.34 -7.23 4.12
C MET A 421 3.85 -7.53 3.89
N GLN A 422 3.45 -7.73 2.63
CA GLN A 422 2.14 -8.28 2.31
C GLN A 422 2.07 -9.78 2.62
N PHE A 423 0.86 -10.22 2.90
CA PHE A 423 0.51 -11.61 3.10
C PHE A 423 -0.91 -11.85 2.60
N THR A 424 -1.31 -13.10 2.45
CA THR A 424 -2.62 -13.46 1.92
C THR A 424 -3.20 -14.68 2.65
N ILE A 425 -4.40 -15.08 2.24
CA ILE A 425 -5.09 -16.26 2.74
C ILE A 425 -5.18 -17.28 1.61
N ARG A 426 -4.79 -18.53 1.89
CA ARG A 426 -4.98 -19.64 0.96
C ARG A 426 -5.39 -20.89 1.71
N ASN A 427 -6.45 -21.55 1.25
CA ASN A 427 -7.00 -22.77 1.86
C ASN A 427 -7.20 -22.62 3.38
N GLY A 428 -7.76 -21.48 3.80
CA GLY A 428 -8.01 -21.18 5.22
C GLY A 428 -6.74 -21.00 6.08
N LYS A 429 -5.57 -20.74 5.46
CA LYS A 429 -4.32 -20.48 6.16
C LYS A 429 -3.74 -19.13 5.78
N VAL A 430 -3.05 -18.50 6.73
CA VAL A 430 -2.24 -17.30 6.47
C VAL A 430 -0.96 -17.71 5.74
N VAL A 431 -0.71 -17.08 4.60
CA VAL A 431 0.43 -17.35 3.72
C VAL A 431 1.25 -16.08 3.53
N TYR A 432 2.57 -16.21 3.70
CA TYR A 432 3.52 -15.12 3.57
C TYR A 432 4.36 -15.37 2.31
N PRO A 433 4.11 -14.65 1.21
CA PRO A 433 4.79 -14.88 -0.07
C PRO A 433 6.27 -14.45 -0.04
N GLY A 434 6.65 -13.54 0.88
CA GLY A 434 7.98 -12.92 0.90
C GLY A 434 8.24 -12.20 -0.42
N VAL A 435 9.34 -12.55 -1.09
CA VAL A 435 9.73 -11.97 -2.39
C VAL A 435 8.78 -12.29 -3.55
N ALA A 436 7.93 -13.31 -3.41
CA ALA A 436 6.94 -13.69 -4.44
C ALA A 436 5.62 -12.92 -4.31
N VAL A 437 5.64 -11.76 -3.64
CA VAL A 437 4.44 -10.95 -3.39
C VAL A 437 3.70 -10.54 -4.66
N HIS A 438 4.42 -10.28 -5.75
CA HIS A 438 3.84 -9.91 -7.03
C HIS A 438 3.12 -11.07 -7.75
N GLU A 439 3.31 -12.30 -7.27
CA GLU A 439 2.68 -13.51 -7.80
C GLU A 439 1.45 -13.94 -6.97
N MET A 440 1.06 -13.18 -5.94
CA MET A 440 -0.10 -13.52 -5.13
C MET A 440 -1.39 -13.49 -5.97
N PRO A 441 -2.24 -14.53 -5.88
CA PRO A 441 -3.57 -14.46 -6.46
C PRO A 441 -4.40 -13.41 -5.72
N ALA A 442 -5.31 -12.79 -6.45
CA ALA A 442 -6.25 -11.85 -5.88
C ALA A 442 -7.17 -12.56 -4.85
N LEU A 443 -7.50 -11.85 -3.77
CA LEU A 443 -8.33 -12.36 -2.67
C LEU A 443 -9.69 -11.65 -2.67
N PRO A 444 -10.66 -12.09 -3.50
CA PRO A 444 -11.98 -11.47 -3.57
C PRO A 444 -12.80 -11.87 -2.34
N VAL A 445 -13.35 -10.88 -1.65
CA VAL A 445 -14.17 -11.07 -0.44
C VAL A 445 -15.49 -10.34 -0.61
N ALA A 446 -16.60 -11.00 -0.27
CA ALA A 446 -17.94 -10.46 -0.41
C ALA A 446 -18.23 -9.38 0.63
N LYS A 447 -19.12 -8.43 0.30
CA LYS A 447 -19.55 -7.35 1.20
C LYS A 447 -20.09 -7.85 2.54
N GLY A 448 -19.71 -7.18 3.63
CA GLY A 448 -20.17 -7.45 4.99
C GLY A 448 -19.58 -8.73 5.59
N THR A 449 -18.48 -9.22 5.04
CA THR A 449 -17.79 -10.42 5.52
C THR A 449 -16.79 -10.02 6.59
N THR A 450 -16.84 -10.67 7.75
CA THR A 450 -15.80 -10.55 8.78
C THR A 450 -14.67 -11.51 8.47
N VAL A 451 -13.55 -10.98 7.99
CA VAL A 451 -12.32 -11.76 7.77
C VAL A 451 -11.58 -11.87 9.10
N THR A 452 -11.35 -13.10 9.55
CA THR A 452 -10.66 -13.38 10.82
C THR A 452 -9.38 -14.16 10.56
N LEU A 453 -8.26 -13.68 11.08
CA LEU A 453 -6.97 -14.36 11.08
C LEU A 453 -6.68 -14.84 12.50
N ASN A 454 -6.45 -16.13 12.70
CA ASN A 454 -5.98 -16.67 13.97
C ASN A 454 -4.50 -17.01 13.86
N MET A 455 -3.68 -16.19 14.50
CA MET A 455 -2.22 -16.23 14.36
C MET A 455 -1.56 -17.26 15.27
N ALA A 456 -2.29 -17.82 16.25
CA ALA A 456 -1.81 -18.95 17.05
C ALA A 456 -1.84 -20.25 16.25
N ASP A 457 -2.91 -20.47 15.47
CA ASP A 457 -3.10 -21.69 14.69
C ASP A 457 -2.70 -21.53 13.20
N ASN A 458 -2.28 -20.32 12.80
CA ASN A 458 -2.01 -19.93 11.42
C ASN A 458 -3.19 -20.22 10.47
N THR A 459 -4.41 -19.99 10.95
CA THR A 459 -5.65 -20.19 10.20
C THR A 459 -6.33 -18.87 9.88
N ALA A 460 -7.21 -18.90 8.90
CA ALA A 460 -8.05 -17.77 8.50
C ALA A 460 -9.44 -18.26 8.11
N ASP A 461 -10.44 -17.45 8.42
CA ASP A 461 -11.85 -17.72 8.19
C ASP A 461 -12.57 -16.47 7.66
N PHE A 462 -13.65 -16.69 6.91
CA PHE A 462 -14.49 -15.66 6.30
C PHE A 462 -15.90 -15.64 6.89
N GLY A 463 -16.06 -16.04 8.15
CA GLY A 463 -17.35 -16.11 8.85
C GLY A 463 -18.11 -17.44 8.67
N GLY A 464 -17.44 -18.50 8.23
CA GLY A 464 -18.05 -19.81 7.97
C GLY A 464 -19.08 -19.83 6.83
N THR A 465 -19.96 -20.85 6.84
CA THR A 465 -21.08 -20.94 5.88
C THR A 465 -22.11 -19.85 6.17
N THR A 466 -22.55 -19.16 5.11
CA THR A 466 -23.64 -18.19 5.18
C THR A 466 -24.92 -18.89 5.66
N PRO A 467 -25.61 -18.35 6.68
CA PRO A 467 -26.89 -18.88 7.13
C PRO A 467 -27.87 -19.04 5.95
N GLU A 468 -28.55 -20.18 5.89
CA GLU A 468 -29.45 -20.53 4.77
C GLU A 468 -30.54 -19.47 4.55
N SER A 469 -31.04 -18.85 5.62
CA SER A 469 -32.03 -17.77 5.57
C SER A 469 -31.53 -16.50 4.86
N LEU A 470 -30.21 -16.33 4.74
CA LEU A 470 -29.58 -15.20 4.04
C LEU A 470 -29.21 -15.55 2.59
N ILE A 471 -29.31 -16.81 2.20
CA ILE A 471 -29.12 -17.21 0.79
C ILE A 471 -30.38 -16.81 -0.01
N PRO A 472 -30.26 -16.09 -1.13
CA PRO A 472 -31.40 -15.73 -1.97
C PRO A 472 -32.11 -16.95 -2.58
N GLU A 473 -33.41 -16.85 -2.83
CA GLU A 473 -34.19 -17.88 -3.53
C GLU A 473 -33.92 -17.95 -5.05
N GLY A 474 -33.18 -16.97 -5.58
CA GLY A 474 -32.74 -16.94 -6.96
C GLY A 474 -31.60 -15.97 -7.18
N VAL A 475 -30.71 -16.33 -8.10
CA VAL A 475 -29.49 -15.58 -8.44
C VAL A 475 -29.29 -15.53 -9.96
N LYS A 476 -28.42 -14.64 -10.44
CA LYS A 476 -28.09 -14.60 -11.87
C LYS A 476 -27.08 -15.67 -12.27
N GLN A 477 -26.20 -16.05 -11.34
CA GLN A 477 -25.13 -17.01 -11.53
C GLN A 477 -24.90 -17.75 -10.21
N LEU A 478 -24.47 -19.01 -10.30
CA LEU A 478 -24.09 -19.82 -9.16
C LEU A 478 -22.75 -20.49 -9.46
N TYR A 479 -21.85 -20.46 -8.49
CA TYR A 479 -20.47 -20.91 -8.64
C TYR A 479 -20.15 -22.04 -7.69
N MET A 480 -19.10 -22.80 -8.01
CA MET A 480 -18.49 -23.77 -7.12
C MET A 480 -16.97 -23.75 -7.25
N THR A 481 -16.31 -23.75 -6.10
CA THR A 481 -14.85 -23.93 -5.98
C THR A 481 -14.52 -25.17 -5.14
N GLY A 482 -13.29 -25.63 -5.24
CA GLY A 482 -12.74 -26.74 -4.47
C GLY A 482 -11.33 -27.08 -4.97
N ASP A 483 -10.76 -28.18 -4.47
CA ASP A 483 -9.40 -28.61 -4.87
C ASP A 483 -9.29 -28.82 -6.39
N ASP A 484 -10.34 -29.39 -6.99
CA ASP A 484 -10.43 -29.66 -8.44
C ASP A 484 -11.07 -28.51 -9.23
N PHE A 485 -11.57 -27.46 -8.55
CA PHE A 485 -12.32 -26.35 -9.16
C PHE A 485 -11.74 -25.02 -8.71
N GLY A 486 -10.78 -24.51 -9.48
CA GLY A 486 -10.12 -23.25 -9.18
C GLY A 486 -9.20 -23.29 -7.96
N LYS A 487 -8.97 -24.44 -7.31
CA LYS A 487 -8.02 -24.62 -6.19
C LYS A 487 -8.21 -23.60 -5.06
N TRP A 488 -9.47 -23.31 -4.73
CA TRP A 488 -9.85 -22.28 -3.75
C TRP A 488 -9.35 -20.88 -4.12
N ASP A 489 -9.34 -20.55 -5.41
CA ASP A 489 -9.13 -19.21 -5.94
C ASP A 489 -10.32 -18.84 -6.81
N TRP A 490 -11.16 -17.92 -6.32
CA TRP A 490 -12.38 -17.49 -7.02
C TRP A 490 -12.11 -16.76 -8.34
N ASN A 491 -10.88 -16.30 -8.58
CA ASN A 491 -10.49 -15.70 -9.86
C ASN A 491 -9.97 -16.72 -10.87
N ALA A 492 -9.77 -17.98 -10.46
CA ALA A 492 -9.29 -19.03 -11.34
C ALA A 492 -10.31 -19.32 -12.47
N PRO A 493 -9.85 -19.53 -13.71
CA PRO A 493 -10.72 -19.87 -14.83
C PRO A 493 -11.41 -21.23 -14.65
N GLU A 494 -10.86 -22.11 -13.81
CA GLU A 494 -11.40 -23.45 -13.52
C GLU A 494 -12.54 -23.46 -12.48
N ILE A 495 -12.97 -22.30 -11.99
CA ILE A 495 -14.18 -22.21 -11.16
C ILE A 495 -15.39 -22.72 -11.95
N ALA A 496 -16.13 -23.65 -11.36
CA ALA A 496 -17.33 -24.19 -11.99
C ALA A 496 -18.45 -23.14 -11.95
N LEU A 497 -18.97 -22.79 -13.13
CA LEU A 497 -20.21 -22.03 -13.30
C LEU A 497 -21.34 -23.03 -13.54
N PHE A 498 -22.37 -22.97 -12.70
CA PHE A 498 -23.56 -23.81 -12.85
C PHE A 498 -24.44 -23.32 -13.99
N GLU A 499 -25.23 -24.23 -14.55
CA GLU A 499 -26.18 -23.95 -15.61
C GLU A 499 -27.61 -24.07 -15.07
N ASN A 500 -28.50 -23.20 -15.53
CA ASN A 500 -29.90 -23.21 -15.13
C ASN A 500 -30.85 -23.68 -16.26
N GLY A 501 -30.32 -23.88 -17.47
CA GLY A 501 -31.09 -24.19 -18.67
C GLY A 501 -32.32 -23.29 -18.80
N TYR A 502 -33.54 -23.86 -18.75
CA TYR A 502 -34.81 -23.10 -18.79
C TYR A 502 -35.55 -23.08 -17.45
N ALA A 503 -34.83 -23.19 -16.34
CA ALA A 503 -35.40 -23.23 -14.99
C ALA A 503 -35.45 -21.87 -14.28
N GLY A 504 -34.89 -20.81 -14.89
CA GLY A 504 -34.85 -19.47 -14.31
C GLY A 504 -33.73 -19.30 -13.28
N ALA A 505 -33.84 -18.28 -12.43
CA ALA A 505 -32.79 -17.87 -11.49
C ALA A 505 -32.59 -18.79 -10.27
N ALA A 506 -33.50 -19.75 -10.03
CA ALA A 506 -33.57 -20.48 -8.77
C ALA A 506 -32.92 -21.87 -8.79
N ARG A 507 -32.65 -22.43 -9.97
CA ARG A 507 -32.34 -23.86 -10.09
C ARG A 507 -31.18 -24.09 -11.03
N TRP A 508 -30.19 -24.76 -10.49
CA TRP A 508 -28.86 -24.82 -11.05
C TRP A 508 -28.39 -26.26 -11.04
N PHE A 509 -27.67 -26.68 -12.08
CA PHE A 509 -27.02 -27.97 -12.11
C PHE A 509 -25.65 -27.92 -12.77
N TYR A 510 -24.80 -28.87 -12.38
CA TYR A 510 -23.47 -29.06 -12.94
C TYR A 510 -23.13 -30.55 -12.93
N ILE A 511 -22.49 -31.04 -14.00
CA ILE A 511 -22.19 -32.45 -14.20
C ILE A 511 -20.68 -32.63 -14.26
N THR A 512 -20.14 -33.50 -13.41
CA THR A 512 -18.69 -33.73 -13.36
C THR A 512 -18.29 -35.04 -12.70
N TYR A 513 -17.08 -35.50 -13.01
CA TYR A 513 -16.41 -36.48 -12.18
C TYR A 513 -15.91 -35.80 -10.90
N LEU A 514 -16.09 -36.46 -9.77
CA LEU A 514 -15.55 -36.06 -8.47
C LEU A 514 -14.81 -37.25 -7.85
N ARG A 515 -13.74 -36.95 -7.11
CA ARG A 515 -13.04 -37.93 -6.28
C ARG A 515 -13.71 -37.98 -4.91
N GLY A 516 -13.77 -39.17 -4.31
CA GLY A 516 -14.24 -39.34 -2.95
C GLY A 516 -13.40 -38.50 -1.98
N GLY A 517 -14.05 -37.78 -1.08
CA GLY A 517 -13.40 -36.86 -0.15
C GLY A 517 -13.12 -35.46 -0.71
N THR A 518 -13.38 -35.18 -1.99
CA THR A 518 -13.22 -33.82 -2.54
C THR A 518 -14.13 -32.85 -1.79
N ALA A 519 -13.53 -31.79 -1.23
CA ALA A 519 -14.23 -30.68 -0.59
C ALA A 519 -14.62 -29.61 -1.62
N LEU A 520 -15.85 -29.13 -1.52
CA LEU A 520 -16.47 -28.17 -2.41
C LEU A 520 -17.14 -27.06 -1.60
N GLU A 521 -17.24 -25.86 -2.18
CA GLU A 521 -18.05 -24.76 -1.66
C GLU A 521 -18.82 -24.11 -2.80
N PHE A 522 -20.11 -23.87 -2.56
CA PHE A 522 -20.96 -23.12 -3.47
C PHE A 522 -20.94 -21.65 -3.09
N SER A 523 -21.10 -20.78 -4.09
CA SER A 523 -21.29 -19.36 -3.82
C SER A 523 -22.20 -18.69 -4.84
N THR A 524 -22.93 -17.69 -4.38
CA THR A 524 -23.74 -16.80 -5.23
C THR A 524 -22.89 -15.73 -5.94
N GLU A 525 -21.63 -15.56 -5.53
CA GLU A 525 -20.67 -14.61 -6.10
C GLU A 525 -19.29 -15.27 -6.22
N LYS A 526 -18.37 -14.71 -7.02
CA LYS A 526 -16.97 -15.17 -7.07
C LYS A 526 -16.15 -14.52 -5.96
N ALA A 527 -16.52 -14.77 -4.71
CA ALA A 527 -15.85 -14.19 -3.56
C ALA A 527 -15.96 -15.09 -2.33
N PHE A 528 -15.08 -14.90 -1.35
CA PHE A 528 -15.17 -15.55 -0.05
C PHE A 528 -16.15 -14.85 0.89
N GLY A 529 -16.79 -15.63 1.77
CA GLY A 529 -17.61 -15.12 2.87
C GLY A 529 -19.10 -15.14 2.59
N LYS A 530 -19.78 -14.01 2.79
CA LYS A 530 -21.24 -13.92 2.60
C LYS A 530 -21.64 -14.33 1.18
N GLY A 531 -22.59 -15.25 1.09
CA GLY A 531 -23.01 -15.89 -0.16
C GLY A 531 -22.43 -17.29 -0.36
N ASN A 532 -21.43 -17.69 0.44
CA ASN A 532 -20.84 -19.04 0.38
C ASN A 532 -21.60 -20.01 1.27
N PHE A 533 -21.81 -21.24 0.79
CA PHE A 533 -22.55 -22.27 1.51
C PHE A 533 -22.16 -23.69 1.08
N ALA A 534 -22.31 -24.64 2.01
CA ALA A 534 -22.14 -26.08 1.77
C ALA A 534 -23.45 -26.89 1.85
N LYS A 535 -24.52 -26.30 2.41
CA LYS A 535 -25.84 -26.92 2.50
C LYS A 535 -26.95 -25.88 2.46
N LEU A 536 -28.13 -26.33 2.04
CA LEU A 536 -29.40 -25.65 2.27
C LEU A 536 -30.22 -26.47 3.27
N LYS A 537 -31.54 -26.26 3.33
CA LYS A 537 -32.46 -26.99 4.21
C LYS A 537 -32.39 -28.50 4.00
N THR A 538 -32.26 -28.96 2.76
CA THR A 538 -32.17 -30.38 2.40
C THR A 538 -30.82 -30.67 1.73
N ALA A 539 -30.09 -31.67 2.24
CA ALA A 539 -28.85 -32.18 1.67
C ALA A 539 -29.04 -33.67 1.31
N THR A 540 -28.80 -34.05 0.06
CA THR A 540 -29.02 -35.42 -0.44
C THR A 540 -27.74 -36.01 -1.03
N ASP A 541 -27.30 -37.16 -0.49
CA ASP A 541 -26.19 -37.99 -0.96
C ASP A 541 -24.78 -37.36 -0.92
N TYR A 542 -24.56 -36.41 0.01
CA TYR A 542 -23.23 -35.88 0.35
C TYR A 542 -23.14 -35.52 1.85
N ASN A 543 -21.93 -35.30 2.35
CA ASN A 543 -21.66 -34.90 3.73
C ASN A 543 -21.21 -33.44 3.81
N VAL A 544 -21.42 -32.80 4.97
CA VAL A 544 -20.80 -31.50 5.28
C VAL A 544 -19.73 -31.70 6.34
N VAL A 545 -18.49 -31.34 6.02
CA VAL A 545 -17.33 -31.45 6.90
C VAL A 545 -16.60 -30.11 6.89
N ASN A 546 -16.37 -29.51 8.07
CA ASN A 546 -15.74 -28.19 8.22
C ASN A 546 -16.36 -27.13 7.30
N ASP A 547 -17.69 -27.06 7.27
CA ASP A 547 -18.46 -26.13 6.44
C ASP A 547 -18.23 -26.28 4.92
N ARG A 548 -17.74 -27.44 4.47
CA ARG A 548 -17.57 -27.80 3.05
C ARG A 548 -18.41 -29.01 2.67
N THR A 549 -18.89 -29.01 1.44
CA THR A 549 -19.57 -30.15 0.81
C THR A 549 -18.54 -31.22 0.45
N VAL A 550 -18.74 -32.45 0.89
CA VAL A 550 -17.82 -33.57 0.63
C VAL A 550 -18.58 -34.75 0.06
N VAL A 551 -18.14 -35.24 -1.10
CA VAL A 551 -18.70 -36.44 -1.72
C VAL A 551 -18.08 -37.72 -1.16
N PRO A 552 -18.86 -38.81 -1.00
CA PRO A 552 -18.40 -40.00 -0.30
C PRO A 552 -17.49 -40.92 -1.13
N SER A 553 -17.60 -40.91 -2.45
CA SER A 553 -16.92 -41.86 -3.34
C SER A 553 -16.56 -41.23 -4.68
N ASP A 554 -15.61 -41.84 -5.38
CA ASP A 554 -15.31 -41.52 -6.77
C ASP A 554 -16.52 -41.80 -7.67
N GLY A 555 -16.78 -40.92 -8.63
CA GLY A 555 -17.84 -41.15 -9.60
C GLY A 555 -18.20 -39.95 -10.45
N ILE A 556 -19.10 -40.18 -11.40
CA ILE A 556 -19.68 -39.15 -12.26
C ILE A 556 -21.00 -38.71 -11.62
N TYR A 557 -21.05 -37.45 -11.19
CA TYR A 557 -22.18 -36.88 -10.46
C TYR A 557 -22.85 -35.78 -11.27
N LEU A 558 -24.15 -35.63 -11.03
CA LEU A 558 -24.85 -34.37 -11.24
C LEU A 558 -25.07 -33.73 -9.88
N ILE A 559 -24.64 -32.48 -9.77
CA ILE A 559 -24.87 -31.59 -8.64
C ILE A 559 -26.08 -30.73 -9.00
N TYR A 560 -27.12 -30.78 -8.18
CA TYR A 560 -28.31 -29.95 -8.30
C TYR A 560 -28.41 -29.02 -7.10
N VAL A 561 -28.66 -27.74 -7.34
CA VAL A 561 -28.93 -26.72 -6.33
C VAL A 561 -30.26 -26.05 -6.65
N GLY A 562 -31.26 -26.27 -5.78
CA GLY A 562 -32.55 -25.60 -5.80
C GLY A 562 -32.60 -24.54 -4.69
N LEU A 563 -32.43 -23.27 -5.08
CA LEU A 563 -32.49 -22.14 -4.16
C LEU A 563 -33.92 -21.83 -3.70
N ASP A 564 -34.92 -22.08 -4.55
CA ASP A 564 -36.34 -21.93 -4.19
C ASP A 564 -36.83 -23.10 -3.32
N SER A 565 -36.44 -24.33 -3.66
CA SER A 565 -36.78 -25.53 -2.89
C SER A 565 -35.88 -25.78 -1.67
N ARG A 566 -34.84 -24.95 -1.48
CA ARG A 566 -33.85 -25.03 -0.40
C ARG A 566 -33.19 -26.41 -0.32
N GLU A 567 -32.79 -26.96 -1.47
CA GLU A 567 -32.18 -28.29 -1.53
C GLU A 567 -30.90 -28.34 -2.37
N ILE A 568 -29.98 -29.20 -1.95
CA ILE A 568 -28.80 -29.59 -2.72
C ILE A 568 -28.80 -31.12 -2.82
N ALA A 569 -28.60 -31.64 -4.03
CA ALA A 569 -28.43 -33.07 -4.27
C ALA A 569 -27.17 -33.32 -5.10
N ILE A 570 -26.32 -34.25 -4.65
CA ILE A 570 -25.15 -34.69 -5.41
C ILE A 570 -25.28 -36.19 -5.62
N GLN A 571 -25.76 -36.59 -6.79
CA GLN A 571 -26.15 -37.97 -7.04
C GLN A 571 -25.49 -38.51 -8.31
N PRO A 572 -25.26 -39.83 -8.41
CA PRO A 572 -24.73 -40.45 -9.61
C PRO A 572 -25.54 -40.05 -10.84
N LEU A 573 -24.85 -39.68 -11.92
CA LEU A 573 -25.47 -39.27 -13.16
C LEU A 573 -26.08 -40.46 -13.91
N GLU A 574 -27.35 -40.37 -14.23
CA GLU A 574 -27.95 -41.12 -15.34
C GLU A 574 -27.99 -40.23 -16.58
N LEU A 575 -27.53 -40.74 -17.73
CA LEU A 575 -27.52 -39.98 -18.97
C LEU A 575 -28.23 -40.78 -20.06
N SER A 576 -29.35 -40.24 -20.54
CA SER A 576 -30.22 -40.90 -21.53
C SER A 576 -30.69 -39.92 -22.59
N GLY A 577 -31.25 -40.41 -23.68
CA GLY A 577 -31.62 -39.56 -24.80
C GLY A 577 -32.43 -40.29 -25.86
N ASP A 578 -32.59 -39.62 -26.99
CA ASP A 578 -33.18 -40.16 -28.21
C ASP A 578 -32.30 -39.78 -29.40
N CYS A 579 -32.12 -40.70 -30.35
CA CYS A 579 -31.50 -40.44 -31.63
C CYS A 579 -32.34 -41.04 -32.75
N GLY A 580 -32.91 -40.18 -33.61
CA GLY A 580 -33.75 -40.63 -34.73
C GLY A 580 -34.98 -41.44 -34.30
N GLY A 581 -35.55 -41.20 -33.12
CA GLY A 581 -36.69 -41.94 -32.56
C GLY A 581 -36.31 -43.24 -31.85
N SER A 582 -35.02 -43.52 -31.68
CA SER A 582 -34.52 -44.65 -30.88
C SER A 582 -33.87 -44.18 -29.58
N ALA A 583 -34.21 -44.83 -28.47
CA ALA A 583 -33.65 -44.52 -27.16
C ALA A 583 -32.12 -44.68 -27.14
N VAL A 584 -31.43 -43.73 -26.53
CA VAL A 584 -29.99 -43.76 -26.27
C VAL A 584 -29.77 -43.82 -24.76
N GLN A 585 -28.95 -44.76 -24.31
CA GLN A 585 -28.57 -44.90 -22.91
C GLN A 585 -27.05 -44.92 -22.82
N PHE A 586 -26.49 -44.00 -22.04
CA PHE A 586 -25.06 -43.98 -21.79
C PHE A 586 -24.76 -44.85 -20.57
N THR A 587 -23.77 -45.71 -20.69
CA THR A 587 -23.28 -46.55 -19.60
C THR A 587 -21.92 -46.05 -19.12
N THR A 588 -21.72 -46.08 -17.80
CA THR A 588 -20.40 -45.78 -17.21
C THR A 588 -19.41 -46.85 -17.62
N ASN A 589 -18.25 -46.42 -18.10
CA ASN A 589 -17.16 -47.31 -18.49
C ASN A 589 -16.39 -47.81 -17.26
N ALA A 590 -15.56 -48.84 -17.47
CA ALA A 590 -14.76 -49.45 -16.40
C ALA A 590 -13.78 -48.49 -15.71
N ASP A 591 -13.42 -47.37 -16.36
CA ASP A 591 -12.58 -46.33 -15.77
C ASP A 591 -13.29 -45.47 -14.71
N GLY A 592 -14.62 -45.57 -14.59
CA GLY A 592 -15.45 -44.78 -13.67
C GLY A 592 -15.51 -43.28 -13.95
N ARG A 593 -14.88 -42.81 -15.04
CA ARG A 593 -14.71 -41.38 -15.40
C ARG A 593 -15.39 -41.02 -16.70
N THR A 594 -15.60 -42.01 -17.57
CA THR A 594 -16.25 -41.82 -18.86
C THR A 594 -17.57 -42.57 -18.95
N MET A 595 -18.49 -42.07 -19.78
CA MET A 595 -19.70 -42.81 -20.17
C MET A 595 -19.75 -42.96 -21.68
N SER A 596 -20.34 -44.05 -22.19
CA SER A 596 -20.44 -44.31 -23.63
C SER A 596 -21.83 -44.77 -24.05
N ALA A 597 -22.20 -44.42 -25.28
CA ALA A 597 -23.36 -44.97 -25.97
C ALA A 597 -23.03 -45.23 -27.44
N THR A 598 -23.61 -46.29 -28.01
CA THR A 598 -23.60 -46.55 -29.45
C THR A 598 -25.00 -46.28 -30.00
N LEU A 599 -25.09 -45.45 -31.03
CA LEU A 599 -26.37 -45.03 -31.59
C LEU A 599 -26.99 -46.15 -32.41
N ALA A 600 -28.19 -46.62 -32.03
CA ALA A 600 -28.90 -47.68 -32.76
C ALA A 600 -29.47 -47.19 -34.11
N SER A 601 -29.83 -45.90 -34.18
CA SER A 601 -30.42 -45.27 -35.36
C SER A 601 -29.71 -43.96 -35.68
N GLY A 602 -29.70 -43.60 -36.96
CA GLY A 602 -29.22 -42.30 -37.41
C GLY A 602 -30.30 -41.23 -37.28
N GLY A 603 -29.90 -39.97 -37.07
CA GLY A 603 -30.85 -38.87 -36.92
C GLY A 603 -30.37 -37.76 -36.01
N ARG A 604 -31.30 -36.89 -35.62
CA ARG A 604 -31.06 -35.87 -34.58
C ARG A 604 -30.98 -36.54 -33.22
N MET A 605 -30.06 -36.07 -32.38
CA MET A 605 -29.82 -36.62 -31.05
C MET A 605 -30.12 -35.58 -29.98
N ARG A 606 -30.80 -36.00 -28.91
CA ARG A 606 -31.07 -35.18 -27.72
C ARG A 606 -30.67 -35.96 -26.47
N ILE A 607 -29.99 -35.31 -25.53
CA ILE A 607 -29.46 -35.95 -24.32
C ILE A 607 -29.98 -35.22 -23.07
N TYR A 608 -30.48 -36.00 -22.13
CA TYR A 608 -31.08 -35.54 -20.89
C TYR A 608 -30.38 -36.20 -19.70
N PRO A 609 -29.72 -35.41 -18.83
CA PRO A 609 -29.20 -35.90 -17.58
C PRO A 609 -30.34 -36.11 -16.58
N ASN A 610 -30.18 -37.07 -15.68
CA ASN A 610 -31.16 -37.40 -14.68
C ASN A 610 -30.51 -37.85 -13.37
N ILE A 611 -31.19 -37.55 -12.26
CA ILE A 611 -30.87 -38.04 -10.92
C ILE A 611 -32.17 -38.36 -10.16
N PRO A 612 -32.13 -39.23 -9.14
CA PRO A 612 -33.31 -39.57 -8.35
C PRO A 612 -34.06 -38.36 -7.77
N ALA A 613 -33.35 -37.30 -7.35
CA ALA A 613 -33.95 -36.10 -6.76
C ALA A 613 -34.95 -35.41 -7.71
N PHE A 614 -34.73 -35.45 -9.03
CA PHE A 614 -35.61 -34.79 -10.00
C PHE A 614 -37.04 -35.34 -10.02
N LYS A 615 -37.28 -36.56 -9.51
CA LYS A 615 -38.64 -37.10 -9.35
C LYS A 615 -39.50 -36.28 -8.40
N LYS A 616 -38.87 -35.53 -7.47
CA LYS A 616 -39.53 -34.69 -6.46
C LYS A 616 -39.57 -33.20 -6.85
N VAL A 617 -38.72 -32.78 -7.80
CA VAL A 617 -38.59 -31.37 -8.21
C VAL A 617 -39.68 -30.98 -9.21
N LYS A 618 -40.72 -30.28 -8.73
CA LYS A 618 -41.80 -29.74 -9.58
C LYS A 618 -41.25 -28.67 -10.53
N LYS A 619 -41.63 -28.65 -11.81
CA LYS A 619 -41.26 -27.63 -12.83
C LYS A 619 -39.81 -27.62 -13.33
N PHE A 620 -39.06 -28.70 -13.11
CA PHE A 620 -37.73 -28.93 -13.69
C PHE A 620 -37.75 -30.20 -14.56
N GLY A 621 -38.34 -30.11 -15.77
CA GLY A 621 -38.46 -31.23 -16.70
C GLY A 621 -37.16 -31.52 -17.46
N SER A 622 -37.07 -32.69 -18.11
CA SER A 622 -35.88 -33.15 -18.85
C SER A 622 -35.40 -32.15 -19.91
N TRP A 623 -36.32 -31.57 -20.68
CA TRP A 623 -35.99 -30.57 -21.71
C TRP A 623 -35.33 -29.31 -21.16
N LYS A 624 -35.53 -28.98 -19.87
CA LYS A 624 -34.93 -27.80 -19.22
C LYS A 624 -33.47 -28.01 -18.83
N ARG A 625 -32.97 -29.24 -18.90
CA ARG A 625 -31.62 -29.65 -18.48
C ARG A 625 -30.88 -30.36 -19.61
N GLU A 626 -31.27 -30.11 -20.86
CA GLU A 626 -30.67 -30.73 -22.04
C GLU A 626 -29.15 -30.45 -22.13
N VAL A 627 -28.39 -31.48 -22.45
CA VAL A 627 -26.95 -31.43 -22.71
C VAL A 627 -26.68 -32.00 -24.09
N TYR A 628 -25.51 -31.71 -24.65
CA TYR A 628 -25.14 -32.20 -25.97
C TYR A 628 -23.64 -32.33 -26.13
N VAL A 629 -23.23 -33.13 -27.12
CA VAL A 629 -21.86 -33.17 -27.60
C VAL A 629 -21.81 -32.37 -28.90
N ASP A 630 -20.99 -31.33 -28.94
CA ASP A 630 -20.73 -30.62 -30.19
C ASP A 630 -19.88 -31.52 -31.11
N PRO A 631 -20.38 -31.91 -32.30
CA PRO A 631 -19.68 -32.81 -33.19
C PRO A 631 -18.38 -32.21 -33.76
N ALA A 632 -18.23 -30.89 -33.80
CA ALA A 632 -17.03 -30.23 -34.31
C ALA A 632 -15.96 -30.08 -33.21
N SER A 633 -16.29 -29.40 -32.11
CA SER A 633 -15.34 -29.13 -31.02
C SER A 633 -15.13 -30.32 -30.06
N LYS A 634 -15.99 -31.34 -30.19
CA LYS A 634 -16.08 -32.51 -29.31
C LYS A 634 -16.36 -32.14 -27.85
N ALA A 635 -16.83 -30.93 -27.57
CA ALA A 635 -17.13 -30.48 -26.22
C ALA A 635 -18.46 -31.07 -25.72
N PHE A 636 -18.50 -31.47 -24.45
CA PHE A 636 -19.73 -31.76 -23.74
C PHE A 636 -20.26 -30.45 -23.13
N LEU A 637 -21.44 -30.03 -23.59
CA LEU A 637 -22.00 -28.70 -23.33
C LEU A 637 -23.43 -28.79 -22.80
N TYR A 638 -23.85 -27.72 -22.15
CA TYR A 638 -25.21 -27.52 -21.66
C TYR A 638 -25.97 -26.64 -22.64
N ARG A 639 -27.26 -26.92 -22.84
CA ARG A 639 -28.14 -26.00 -23.55
C ARG A 639 -28.46 -24.83 -22.63
N LYS A 640 -28.13 -23.60 -23.06
CA LYS A 640 -28.36 -22.39 -22.27
C LYS A 640 -29.77 -21.83 -22.47
N ASN A 641 -30.20 -21.00 -21.52
CA ASN A 641 -31.47 -20.30 -21.64
C ASN A 641 -31.50 -19.45 -22.93
N GLY A 642 -32.57 -19.57 -23.70
CA GLY A 642 -32.75 -18.83 -24.96
C GLY A 642 -32.04 -19.43 -26.18
N GLU A 643 -31.24 -20.49 -26.03
CA GLU A 643 -30.60 -21.14 -27.18
C GLU A 643 -31.59 -21.95 -28.02
N GLY A 644 -31.33 -22.04 -29.32
CA GLY A 644 -32.03 -22.99 -30.19
C GLY A 644 -31.79 -24.44 -29.76
N GLU A 645 -32.46 -25.38 -30.40
CA GLU A 645 -32.12 -26.80 -30.23
C GLU A 645 -30.65 -27.03 -30.62
N PRO A 646 -29.81 -27.58 -29.72
CA PRO A 646 -28.43 -27.88 -30.05
C PRO A 646 -28.34 -28.87 -31.20
N ASN A 647 -27.33 -28.72 -32.06
CA ASN A 647 -27.07 -29.65 -33.17
C ASN A 647 -28.28 -29.87 -34.11
N LYS A 648 -29.24 -28.94 -34.20
CA LYS A 648 -30.50 -29.12 -34.96
C LYS A 648 -30.32 -29.56 -36.43
N ASP A 649 -29.19 -29.18 -37.04
CA ASP A 649 -28.87 -29.46 -38.43
C ASP A 649 -27.87 -30.62 -38.60
N TYR A 650 -27.34 -31.17 -37.50
CA TYR A 650 -26.42 -32.30 -37.53
C TYR A 650 -27.18 -33.63 -37.47
N VAL A 651 -26.80 -34.56 -38.35
CA VAL A 651 -27.39 -35.89 -38.44
C VAL A 651 -26.35 -36.92 -38.05
N TRP A 652 -26.58 -37.60 -36.92
CA TRP A 652 -25.73 -38.68 -36.46
C TRP A 652 -25.94 -39.94 -37.30
N LYS A 653 -24.87 -40.72 -37.53
CA LYS A 653 -24.96 -42.02 -38.21
C LYS A 653 -25.27 -43.14 -37.23
N ALA A 654 -26.15 -44.07 -37.62
CA ALA A 654 -26.35 -45.32 -36.87
C ALA A 654 -25.00 -46.06 -36.73
N GLY A 655 -24.71 -46.64 -35.57
CA GLY A 655 -23.45 -47.30 -35.24
C GLY A 655 -22.37 -46.37 -34.65
N THR A 656 -22.56 -45.04 -34.67
CA THR A 656 -21.61 -44.11 -34.08
C THR A 656 -21.49 -44.36 -32.57
N LYS A 657 -20.28 -44.52 -32.06
CA LYS A 657 -19.99 -44.61 -30.62
C LYS A 657 -19.52 -43.25 -30.11
N ILE A 658 -20.21 -42.75 -29.08
CA ILE A 658 -19.87 -41.52 -28.38
C ILE A 658 -19.38 -41.89 -26.99
N THR A 659 -18.19 -41.44 -26.61
CA THR A 659 -17.60 -41.62 -25.29
C THR A 659 -17.31 -40.25 -24.68
N ILE A 660 -17.97 -39.88 -23.58
CA ILE A 660 -17.82 -38.60 -22.90
C ILE A 660 -16.90 -38.78 -21.70
N ASP A 661 -15.84 -37.98 -21.60
CA ASP A 661 -14.98 -37.87 -20.42
C ASP A 661 -15.44 -36.69 -19.54
N PHE A 662 -15.86 -37.01 -18.31
CA PHE A 662 -16.41 -36.03 -17.38
C PHE A 662 -15.33 -35.28 -16.57
N VAL A 663 -14.06 -35.67 -16.71
CA VAL A 663 -12.91 -34.89 -16.21
C VAL A 663 -12.58 -33.78 -17.20
N SER A 664 -12.33 -34.13 -18.47
CA SER A 664 -11.92 -33.15 -19.51
C SER A 664 -13.08 -32.39 -20.17
N LYS A 665 -14.33 -32.83 -19.97
CA LYS A 665 -15.53 -32.32 -20.68
C LYS A 665 -15.43 -32.47 -22.20
N LYS A 666 -14.71 -33.48 -22.67
CA LYS A 666 -14.53 -33.79 -24.09
C LYS A 666 -15.10 -35.16 -24.40
N ALA A 667 -15.56 -35.33 -25.64
CA ALA A 667 -16.05 -36.57 -26.16
C ALA A 667 -15.13 -37.13 -27.24
N THR A 668 -15.07 -38.45 -27.34
CA THR A 668 -14.56 -39.16 -28.52
C THR A 668 -15.76 -39.61 -29.34
N ILE A 669 -15.73 -39.37 -30.65
CA ILE A 669 -16.77 -39.79 -31.59
C ILE A 669 -16.12 -40.76 -32.58
N GLN A 670 -16.59 -42.01 -32.58
CA GLN A 670 -16.16 -43.05 -33.50
C GLN A 670 -17.32 -43.34 -34.45
N GLU A 671 -17.20 -42.89 -35.69
CA GLU A 671 -18.17 -43.23 -36.74
C GLU A 671 -18.04 -44.72 -37.12
N PRO A 672 -19.10 -45.32 -37.70
CA PRO A 672 -19.14 -46.73 -38.08
C PRO A 672 -18.05 -47.15 -39.08
#